data_AF-A0A8S4RKK6-F1
#
_entry.id   AF-A0A8S4RKK6-F1
#
_cell.length_a   1.000
_cell.length_b   1.000
_cell.length_c   1.000
_cell.angle_alpha   90.00
_cell.angle_beta   90.00
_cell.angle_gamma   90.00
#
_symmetry.space_group_name_H-M   'P 1'
#
loop_
_entity.id
_entity.type
_entity.pdbx_description
1 polymer ?
#
loop_
_entity_poly.entity_id
_entity_poly.type
_entity_poly.pdbx_seq_one_letter_code
_entity_poly.pdbx_strand_id
1 'polypeptide(L)'
;MPTTRPRWQSIYGMKMNKYSHAATNGYPWNACYFIRRLHSKRDHCNKTVEIYEDVSSPPVTPENFGRSLTCTYRFRAFRGSPKDWILRIRFKKFKVGTLINGTTCHKGYMQIVDGNAKTDVSNRKEPGLFCGEIEQPQTFISETNFVKIVFHADNFTDQTYFSFDSRAEQQFEVYLRYGQHPELYPNRRGEVVAGSYCERVFRDCRLQTCYVQSAAYPGVYPRNLHCRYHLNTRLPYIKLYIENEEFNIDGQRCENIMTCPMRPITSGPENCPYDYIRIYDGKDESASVIGTFCGMGKFPYSIIGTSQDLFVEFISSPAGPLLNTGFHFNVGNWPGHVEAPGSKIGNCDWLLTAESLKKSGDTEGIFLSVAHWYPPHTSCTYLMQGFPGQVVRLYFPSFRINRIESPIVPWTGDCGESLTLYDAARPDDAKIIKTFCDTFSRPMEKHDFVSTGNAMFVRFESKTGSYSGSSLYYWAHYDFFNNTRFGEPIPNTACDEVIASWKQRAGRLRSPLNTLVYKQAPPGEDVHCLYRLVTDKRIYARVILTIFSVNFKEHPYTPVTCQNCYEDRADKLIIWEPFQGGKLTNTSLGITTTPLPLHLAVQRSLGSCLCAKHANSVTRARPYRVVSSGETLNLQLIVDNAHAAASYFKNPSPLFEARYEFVHGPLCGPPVLAAALDGEIVYPHLEALGYTEPPKRIQCIWDLEIEEKRDIWLHFDSIKFASRHCDDGNIQIYLPGRIEPYLSVCGENVSLAKELPILSAGELGFESLDDPLVMEKEKTRSIRIVFIGSASPARATFKIAWTGLYHLPKNSDGTLMTSRLIEGGSAISNSGHGCDFICPGEEALCIPARLICNGVINCPNITSSERKFWTAEEKNAREAYSEDSLRRLGYLDLLSGIALGQLHDEAPELCAGARSQRGGDWLAPVLGAVLAIAIGACALAAAWRLCCRKRSPDEESLDY
;
A
#
# COMPACT_ATOMS: atom_id res chain seq x y z
N MET A 1 23.50 29.00 27.15
CA MET A 1 24.78 28.92 27.92
C MET A 1 25.21 27.46 27.97
N PRO A 2 26.50 27.13 28.20
CA PRO A 2 27.67 27.99 28.40
C PRO A 2 28.77 27.82 27.30
N THR A 3 29.44 28.90 26.88
CA THR A 3 30.89 29.22 27.06
C THR A 3 31.90 28.22 26.43
N THR A 4 32.91 28.66 25.67
CA THR A 4 34.17 29.22 26.22
C THR A 4 35.03 30.01 25.21
N ARG A 5 35.78 30.99 25.73
CA ARG A 5 37.10 31.52 25.27
C ARG A 5 38.12 31.12 26.37
N PRO A 6 39.47 31.18 26.23
CA PRO A 6 40.32 32.05 25.37
C PRO A 6 41.33 31.19 24.54
N ARG A 7 42.58 31.56 24.15
CA ARG A 7 43.50 32.70 24.41
C ARG A 7 44.46 32.93 23.22
N TRP A 8 45.35 33.92 23.33
CA TRP A 8 46.40 34.29 22.37
C TRP A 8 47.75 33.61 22.65
N GLN A 9 48.56 33.32 21.61
CA GLN A 9 49.99 33.63 21.60
C GLN A 9 50.61 33.65 20.18
N SER A 10 51.76 34.31 20.07
CA SER A 10 52.45 34.71 18.83
C SER A 10 53.69 33.85 18.54
N ILE A 11 54.15 33.78 17.28
CA ILE A 11 55.57 33.64 16.89
C ILE A 11 55.82 34.38 15.56
N TYR A 12 57.06 34.84 15.37
CA TYR A 12 57.51 35.87 14.43
C TYR A 12 57.84 35.41 13.00
N GLY A 13 57.85 36.36 12.04
CA GLY A 13 58.43 36.19 10.69
C GLY A 13 58.58 37.50 9.89
N MET A 14 59.65 38.25 10.17
CA MET A 14 60.19 39.44 9.45
C MET A 14 59.91 39.52 7.91
N LYS A 15 59.83 40.70 7.26
CA LYS A 15 60.48 42.01 7.52
C LYS A 15 59.79 43.15 6.72
N MET A 16 59.62 44.33 7.33
CA MET A 16 59.45 45.61 6.63
C MET A 16 60.45 46.62 7.18
N ASN A 17 60.95 47.50 6.32
CA ASN A 17 61.72 48.71 6.61
C ASN A 17 61.63 49.60 5.36
N LYS A 18 61.62 50.94 5.42
CA LYS A 18 61.24 51.92 6.45
C LYS A 18 61.41 53.30 5.78
N TYR A 19 60.51 54.26 6.00
CA TYR A 19 60.83 55.59 6.58
C TYR A 19 59.74 56.65 6.39
N SER A 20 59.53 57.32 7.52
CA SER A 20 58.60 58.38 7.92
C SER A 20 58.50 59.66 7.09
N HIS A 21 57.31 60.25 7.13
CA HIS A 21 57.09 61.70 6.97
C HIS A 21 57.75 62.53 8.08
N ALA A 22 58.04 63.80 7.75
CA ALA A 22 58.09 64.92 8.69
C ALA A 22 57.34 66.11 8.06
N ALA A 23 56.79 67.01 8.88
CA ALA A 23 55.93 68.12 8.44
C ALA A 23 56.47 69.49 8.91
N THR A 24 56.19 70.55 8.15
CA THR A 24 56.13 71.95 8.65
C THR A 24 55.37 72.88 7.68
N ASN A 25 54.93 74.03 8.21
CA ASN A 25 53.92 74.95 7.64
C ASN A 25 54.43 75.90 6.53
N GLY A 26 53.50 76.43 5.70
CA GLY A 26 53.72 77.60 4.82
C GLY A 26 52.47 78.06 4.06
N TYR A 27 52.11 79.35 4.17
CA TYR A 27 50.89 79.99 3.63
C TYR A 27 50.99 80.37 2.10
N PRO A 28 49.91 80.83 1.43
CA PRO A 28 49.59 80.45 0.04
C PRO A 28 49.90 81.50 -1.03
N TRP A 29 49.92 81.07 -2.31
CA TRP A 29 49.80 81.97 -3.47
C TRP A 29 48.98 81.37 -4.64
N ASN A 30 47.90 82.09 -4.97
CA ASN A 30 47.22 82.32 -6.26
C ASN A 30 47.16 81.26 -7.37
N ALA A 31 45.94 81.16 -7.90
CA ALA A 31 45.58 80.57 -9.18
C ALA A 31 46.30 81.19 -10.39
N CYS A 32 46.72 80.35 -11.33
CA CYS A 32 46.54 80.56 -12.79
C CYS A 32 46.94 79.32 -13.61
N TYR A 33 46.37 79.21 -14.82
CA TYR A 33 46.58 78.18 -15.86
C TYR A 33 46.09 76.75 -15.53
N PHE A 34 45.44 76.01 -16.43
CA PHE A 34 45.33 76.18 -17.89
C PHE A 34 43.87 76.29 -18.39
N ILE A 35 43.53 77.42 -19.00
CA ILE A 35 42.53 77.45 -20.09
C ILE A 35 43.29 77.12 -21.37
N ARG A 36 42.89 76.07 -22.09
CA ARG A 36 43.37 75.81 -23.46
C ARG A 36 42.19 75.74 -24.43
N ARG A 37 41.90 76.87 -25.07
CA ARG A 37 40.97 77.02 -26.20
C ARG A 37 41.76 77.62 -27.38
N LEU A 38 41.31 77.36 -28.62
CA LEU A 38 41.81 77.91 -29.91
C LEU A 38 42.92 77.13 -30.67
N HIS A 39 42.61 75.90 -31.09
CA HIS A 39 42.79 75.36 -32.46
C HIS A 39 41.97 74.05 -32.53
N SER A 40 41.27 73.63 -33.59
CA SER A 40 41.20 74.07 -34.99
C SER A 40 39.74 74.15 -35.47
N LYS A 41 39.38 75.16 -36.28
CA LYS A 41 38.07 75.26 -36.95
C LYS A 41 38.05 74.44 -38.26
N ARG A 42 38.08 73.09 -38.18
CA ARG A 42 37.76 72.22 -39.33
C ARG A 42 37.28 70.79 -39.01
N ASP A 43 37.67 70.19 -37.88
CA ASP A 43 37.52 68.74 -37.66
C ASP A 43 36.42 68.33 -36.66
N HIS A 44 35.21 68.90 -36.76
CA HIS A 44 34.08 68.50 -35.89
C HIS A 44 33.30 67.28 -36.40
N CYS A 45 33.42 66.98 -37.70
CA CYS A 45 32.74 65.91 -38.41
C CYS A 45 33.80 65.06 -39.13
N ASN A 46 33.60 63.74 -39.23
CA ASN A 46 34.56 62.79 -39.86
C ASN A 46 35.94 62.71 -39.19
N LYS A 47 36.03 62.25 -37.93
CA LYS A 47 37.31 62.04 -37.22
C LYS A 47 37.48 60.63 -36.61
N THR A 48 38.72 60.29 -36.31
CA THR A 48 39.03 59.21 -35.36
C THR A 48 39.08 59.84 -33.97
N VAL A 49 38.30 59.31 -33.04
CA VAL A 49 38.10 59.84 -31.69
C VAL A 49 39.08 59.14 -30.75
N GLU A 50 39.71 59.90 -29.85
CA GLU A 50 40.56 59.31 -28.81
C GLU A 50 39.70 58.84 -27.62
N ILE A 51 40.17 57.83 -26.90
CA ILE A 51 39.45 57.31 -25.72
C ILE A 51 39.42 58.43 -24.66
N TYR A 52 38.29 58.57 -23.97
CA TYR A 52 37.98 59.67 -23.05
C TYR A 52 37.75 61.05 -23.71
N GLU A 53 37.74 61.14 -25.04
CA GLU A 53 37.31 62.35 -25.74
C GLU A 53 35.77 62.44 -25.80
N ASP A 54 35.23 63.56 -25.32
CA ASP A 54 33.83 63.94 -25.47
C ASP A 54 33.55 64.41 -26.90
N VAL A 55 32.52 63.85 -27.54
CA VAL A 55 32.08 64.28 -28.87
C VAL A 55 30.66 64.84 -28.81
N SER A 56 30.43 65.88 -29.60
CA SER A 56 29.15 66.55 -29.78
C SER A 56 28.93 66.89 -31.26
N SER A 57 27.67 67.09 -31.64
CA SER A 57 27.28 67.54 -32.97
C SER A 57 27.97 68.86 -33.34
N PRO A 58 28.38 69.04 -34.61
CA PRO A 58 28.98 70.30 -35.05
C PRO A 58 27.99 71.47 -34.84
N PRO A 59 28.48 72.70 -34.59
CA PRO A 59 27.61 73.85 -34.46
C PRO A 59 26.83 74.09 -35.76
N VAL A 60 25.58 74.50 -35.62
CA VAL A 60 24.75 74.93 -36.75
C VAL A 60 25.31 76.26 -37.28
N THR A 61 25.62 76.28 -38.58
CA THR A 61 26.11 77.46 -39.32
C THR A 61 25.20 77.72 -40.52
N PRO A 62 25.20 78.94 -41.09
CA PRO A 62 24.45 79.22 -42.33
C PRO A 62 24.85 78.34 -43.53
N GLU A 63 26.00 77.66 -43.46
CA GLU A 63 26.50 76.77 -44.50
C GLU A 63 25.98 75.33 -44.38
N ASN A 64 25.58 74.88 -43.18
CA ASN A 64 25.10 73.53 -42.91
C ASN A 64 23.61 73.45 -42.51
N PHE A 65 23.02 74.56 -42.08
CA PHE A 65 21.58 74.65 -41.79
C PHE A 65 20.75 74.34 -43.04
N GLY A 66 19.72 73.52 -42.90
CA GLY A 66 18.83 73.18 -44.02
C GLY A 66 19.38 72.10 -44.96
N ARG A 67 20.57 71.53 -44.71
CA ARG A 67 21.30 70.64 -45.64
C ARG A 67 21.58 69.28 -45.03
N SER A 68 21.83 68.30 -45.90
CA SER A 68 22.20 66.95 -45.49
C SER A 68 23.59 66.90 -44.84
N LEU A 69 23.69 66.32 -43.65
CA LEU A 69 24.96 66.16 -42.92
C LEU A 69 25.25 64.69 -42.65
N THR A 70 26.45 64.22 -43.01
CA THR A 70 26.92 62.86 -42.69
C THR A 70 28.26 62.92 -41.95
N CYS A 71 28.27 62.47 -40.70
CA CYS A 71 29.47 62.44 -39.85
C CYS A 71 29.82 61.02 -39.40
N THR A 72 31.06 60.62 -39.64
CA THR A 72 31.63 59.32 -39.25
C THR A 72 32.62 59.50 -38.10
N TYR A 73 32.38 58.81 -36.99
CA TYR A 73 33.28 58.79 -35.84
C TYR A 73 33.85 57.39 -35.67
N ARG A 74 35.18 57.27 -35.63
CA ARG A 74 35.89 55.98 -35.48
C ARG A 74 36.55 55.93 -34.11
N PHE A 75 36.15 54.95 -33.30
CA PHE A 75 36.74 54.65 -32.00
C PHE A 75 37.64 53.43 -32.13
N ARG A 76 38.80 53.50 -31.48
CA ARG A 76 39.76 52.40 -31.41
C ARG A 76 40.22 52.26 -29.97
N ALA A 77 40.39 51.02 -29.49
CA ALA A 77 41.19 50.76 -28.30
C ALA A 77 42.66 51.23 -28.50
N PHE A 78 43.46 51.17 -27.45
CA PHE A 78 44.87 51.58 -27.52
C PHE A 78 45.63 50.73 -28.57
N ARG A 79 46.64 51.33 -29.21
CA ARG A 79 47.48 50.62 -30.19
C ARG A 79 48.24 49.50 -29.47
N GLY A 80 48.00 48.26 -29.89
CA GLY A 80 48.58 47.07 -29.24
C GLY A 80 47.79 46.52 -28.05
N SER A 81 46.58 47.04 -27.77
CA SER A 81 45.69 46.45 -26.75
C SER A 81 45.44 44.95 -27.01
N PRO A 82 45.48 44.11 -25.95
CA PRO A 82 44.94 42.76 -25.97
C PRO A 82 43.48 42.71 -26.47
N LYS A 83 43.00 41.52 -26.85
CA LYS A 83 41.60 41.29 -27.25
C LYS A 83 40.58 41.57 -26.12
N ASP A 84 41.06 41.74 -24.90
CA ASP A 84 40.28 41.84 -23.67
C ASP A 84 39.87 43.28 -23.31
N TRP A 85 40.13 44.24 -24.21
CA TRP A 85 39.67 45.62 -24.12
C TRP A 85 38.41 45.84 -24.94
N ILE A 86 37.35 46.32 -24.28
CA ILE A 86 36.07 46.65 -24.91
C ILE A 86 35.81 48.15 -24.89
N LEU A 87 35.00 48.65 -25.82
CA LEU A 87 34.63 50.07 -25.90
C LEU A 87 33.23 50.26 -25.33
N ARG A 88 33.14 51.03 -24.25
CA ARG A 88 31.87 51.54 -23.70
C ARG A 88 31.64 52.94 -24.25
N ILE A 89 30.63 53.08 -25.10
CA ILE A 89 30.19 54.36 -25.66
C ILE A 89 28.90 54.77 -24.95
N ARG A 90 28.89 55.94 -24.33
CA ARG A 90 27.74 56.49 -23.63
C ARG A 90 27.16 57.66 -24.43
N PHE A 91 25.96 57.49 -24.93
CA PHE A 91 25.17 58.53 -25.57
C PHE A 91 24.54 59.41 -24.49
N LYS A 92 24.95 60.68 -24.42
CA LYS A 92 24.44 61.65 -23.44
C LYS A 92 23.11 62.27 -23.89
N LYS A 93 23.02 62.58 -25.19
CA LYS A 93 21.85 63.16 -25.87
C LYS A 93 21.86 62.72 -27.34
N PHE A 94 20.69 62.52 -27.92
CA PHE A 94 20.53 62.12 -29.32
C PHE A 94 19.12 62.49 -29.79
N LYS A 95 19.03 63.12 -30.96
CA LYS A 95 17.78 63.40 -31.67
C LYS A 95 18.04 63.46 -33.17
N VAL A 96 17.51 62.49 -33.92
CA VAL A 96 17.56 62.52 -35.39
C VAL A 96 16.45 61.66 -35.99
N GLY A 97 15.79 62.21 -37.01
CA GLY A 97 14.77 61.52 -37.77
C GLY A 97 13.55 61.06 -36.96
N THR A 98 12.67 60.34 -37.64
CA THR A 98 11.50 59.68 -37.07
C THR A 98 11.40 58.27 -37.64
N LEU A 99 11.03 57.31 -36.80
CA LEU A 99 10.83 55.93 -37.21
C LEU A 99 9.53 55.81 -38.04
N ILE A 100 9.60 55.27 -39.25
CA ILE A 100 8.43 54.99 -40.10
C ILE A 100 8.28 53.49 -40.27
N ASN A 101 7.07 53.01 -39.95
CA ASN A 101 6.70 51.59 -40.03
C ASN A 101 7.72 50.65 -39.33
N GLY A 102 8.45 51.16 -38.33
CA GLY A 102 9.48 50.48 -37.50
C GLY A 102 10.43 49.53 -38.20
N THR A 103 10.73 49.86 -39.46
CA THR A 103 11.70 49.18 -40.34
C THR A 103 12.59 50.19 -41.05
N THR A 104 12.17 51.46 -41.14
CA THR A 104 12.89 52.53 -41.82
C THR A 104 12.95 53.79 -40.95
N CYS A 105 14.06 54.52 -41.03
CA CYS A 105 14.22 55.84 -40.42
C CYS A 105 14.08 56.93 -41.51
N HIS A 106 13.29 57.95 -41.23
CA HIS A 106 13.03 59.08 -42.13
C HIS A 106 13.57 60.39 -41.55
N LYS A 107 14.04 61.31 -42.40
CA LYS A 107 14.71 62.59 -42.03
C LYS A 107 16.11 62.43 -41.40
N GLY A 108 16.63 61.19 -41.32
CA GLY A 108 17.96 60.87 -40.80
C GLY A 108 18.00 59.63 -39.92
N TYR A 109 19.22 59.16 -39.62
CA TYR A 109 19.49 57.97 -38.84
C TYR A 109 20.90 58.00 -38.23
N MET A 110 21.15 57.09 -37.29
CA MET A 110 22.48 56.74 -36.80
C MET A 110 22.72 55.23 -36.97
N GLN A 111 23.92 54.85 -37.40
CA GLN A 111 24.38 53.46 -37.46
C GLN A 111 25.53 53.25 -36.49
N ILE A 112 25.48 52.13 -35.75
CA ILE A 112 26.58 51.66 -34.90
C ILE A 112 27.18 50.43 -35.57
N VAL A 113 28.36 50.58 -36.17
CA VAL A 113 29.12 49.50 -36.79
C VAL A 113 30.20 49.03 -35.83
N ASP A 114 30.06 47.81 -35.31
CA ASP A 114 31.01 47.15 -34.43
C ASP A 114 31.88 46.19 -35.25
N GLY A 115 33.20 46.33 -35.13
CA GLY A 115 34.18 45.61 -35.94
C GLY A 115 34.62 46.35 -37.22
N ASN A 116 35.66 45.79 -37.85
CA ASN A 116 36.30 46.32 -39.05
C ASN A 116 36.50 45.21 -40.11
N ALA A 117 37.23 45.49 -41.19
CA ALA A 117 37.48 44.53 -42.27
C ALA A 117 38.34 43.30 -41.89
N LYS A 118 38.93 43.28 -40.69
CA LYS A 118 39.85 42.26 -40.18
C LYS A 118 39.30 41.51 -38.95
N THR A 119 38.08 41.80 -38.52
CA THR A 119 37.43 41.15 -37.37
C THR A 119 36.33 40.21 -37.85
N ASP A 120 36.44 38.93 -37.52
CA ASP A 120 35.47 37.91 -37.94
C ASP A 120 34.08 38.12 -37.33
N VAL A 121 34.03 38.71 -36.13
CA VAL A 121 32.82 39.12 -35.42
C VAL A 121 32.54 40.58 -35.76
N SER A 122 31.59 40.85 -36.67
CA SER A 122 31.20 42.22 -37.03
C SER A 122 29.80 42.31 -37.64
N ASN A 123 29.03 43.34 -37.26
CA ASN A 123 27.74 43.67 -37.88
C ASN A 123 27.87 44.52 -39.16
N ARG A 124 29.11 44.71 -39.67
CA ARG A 124 29.41 45.62 -40.80
C ARG A 124 28.65 45.34 -42.10
N LYS A 125 28.24 44.10 -42.35
CA LYS A 125 27.52 43.73 -43.59
C LYS A 125 26.21 44.50 -43.72
N GLU A 126 25.41 44.50 -42.65
CA GLU A 126 24.06 45.09 -42.62
C GLU A 126 23.78 45.77 -41.26
N PRO A 127 24.42 46.92 -40.98
CA PRO A 127 24.25 47.62 -39.71
C PRO A 127 22.89 48.34 -39.68
N GLY A 128 22.04 47.94 -38.73
CA GLY A 128 20.72 48.55 -38.54
C GLY A 128 20.76 50.02 -38.09
N LEU A 129 19.58 50.64 -38.14
CA LEU A 129 19.38 52.08 -38.05
C LEU A 129 18.76 52.51 -36.71
N PHE A 130 19.28 53.58 -36.11
CA PHE A 130 18.71 54.23 -34.94
C PHE A 130 18.14 55.60 -35.30
N CYS A 131 16.93 55.91 -34.87
CA CYS A 131 16.30 57.23 -35.02
C CYS A 131 15.32 57.51 -33.88
N GLY A 132 14.79 58.73 -33.84
CA GLY A 132 14.00 59.26 -32.72
C GLY A 132 14.85 60.07 -31.75
N GLU A 133 14.44 60.12 -30.48
CA GLU A 133 15.02 60.97 -29.44
C GLU A 133 15.34 60.14 -28.18
N ILE A 134 16.44 60.46 -27.49
CA ILE A 134 16.71 59.96 -26.13
C ILE A 134 16.69 61.11 -25.13
N GLU A 135 15.88 60.96 -24.09
CA GLU A 135 15.85 61.87 -22.94
C GLU A 135 16.87 61.46 -21.87
N GLN A 136 17.14 60.15 -21.74
CA GLN A 136 18.05 59.58 -20.76
C GLN A 136 19.37 59.12 -21.43
N PRO A 137 20.52 59.20 -20.73
CA PRO A 137 21.78 58.72 -21.27
C PRO A 137 21.79 57.20 -21.42
N GLN A 138 22.16 56.72 -22.61
CA GLN A 138 22.17 55.29 -22.96
C GLN A 138 23.59 54.80 -23.23
N THR A 139 23.86 53.52 -23.00
CA THR A 139 25.20 52.95 -23.19
C THR A 139 25.20 51.83 -24.23
N PHE A 140 26.27 51.76 -25.02
CA PHE A 140 26.59 50.67 -25.93
C PHE A 140 27.93 50.09 -25.51
N ILE A 141 28.05 48.76 -25.45
CA ILE A 141 29.28 48.06 -25.04
C ILE A 141 29.65 47.08 -26.16
N SER A 142 30.69 47.41 -26.92
CA SER A 142 31.09 46.65 -28.11
C SER A 142 31.48 45.20 -27.81
N GLU A 143 31.37 44.35 -28.83
CA GLU A 143 31.97 43.01 -28.84
C GLU A 143 33.40 43.04 -29.39
N THR A 144 33.79 44.11 -30.11
CA THR A 144 35.15 44.29 -30.65
C THR A 144 35.88 45.50 -30.08
N ASN A 145 37.18 45.63 -30.41
CA ASN A 145 38.01 46.78 -30.02
C ASN A 145 37.93 47.99 -30.97
N PHE A 146 36.99 47.99 -31.92
CA PHE A 146 36.81 49.05 -32.91
C PHE A 146 35.32 49.29 -33.20
N VAL A 147 34.87 50.53 -33.03
CA VAL A 147 33.49 50.93 -33.36
C VAL A 147 33.52 52.11 -34.32
N LYS A 148 32.66 52.09 -35.34
CA LYS A 148 32.41 53.20 -36.25
C LYS A 148 30.95 53.62 -36.11
N ILE A 149 30.73 54.81 -35.58
CA ILE A 149 29.39 55.45 -35.58
C ILE A 149 29.26 56.31 -36.83
N VAL A 150 28.14 56.17 -37.54
CA VAL A 150 27.75 57.07 -38.65
C VAL A 150 26.47 57.77 -38.25
N PHE A 151 26.50 59.09 -38.23
CA PHE A 151 25.32 59.94 -38.06
C PHE A 151 24.97 60.56 -39.42
N HIS A 152 23.71 60.47 -39.82
CA HIS A 152 23.18 61.05 -41.04
C HIS A 152 21.89 61.81 -40.76
N ALA A 153 21.79 63.05 -41.21
CA ALA A 153 20.56 63.84 -41.17
C ALA A 153 20.28 64.39 -42.57
N ASP A 154 19.06 64.23 -43.08
CA ASP A 154 18.66 64.75 -44.40
C ASP A 154 18.61 66.28 -44.39
N ASN A 155 18.21 66.85 -43.24
CA ASN A 155 18.11 68.27 -42.98
C ASN A 155 18.68 68.57 -41.59
N PHE A 156 19.91 69.07 -41.54
CA PHE A 156 20.58 69.43 -40.29
C PHE A 156 20.10 70.80 -39.78
N THR A 157 19.61 70.81 -38.54
CA THR A 157 19.04 71.96 -37.83
C THR A 157 19.49 71.95 -36.37
N ASP A 158 19.12 72.99 -35.61
CA ASP A 158 19.26 73.05 -34.15
C ASP A 158 18.46 71.95 -33.42
N GLN A 159 17.44 71.38 -34.07
CA GLN A 159 16.66 70.25 -33.55
C GLN A 159 17.36 68.89 -33.74
N THR A 160 18.39 68.79 -34.59
CA THR A 160 19.14 67.54 -34.80
C THR A 160 20.47 67.59 -34.05
N TYR A 161 20.60 66.84 -32.97
CA TYR A 161 21.79 66.84 -32.11
C TYR A 161 22.21 65.44 -31.69
N PHE A 162 23.50 65.31 -31.35
CA PHE A 162 24.03 64.14 -30.67
C PHE A 162 25.19 64.53 -29.77
N SER A 163 25.40 63.77 -28.70
CA SER A 163 26.63 63.81 -27.92
C SER A 163 26.88 62.46 -27.29
N PHE A 164 28.13 62.02 -27.33
CA PHE A 164 28.57 60.76 -26.73
C PHE A 164 29.98 60.89 -26.13
N ASP A 165 30.22 60.19 -25.02
CA ASP A 165 31.54 59.93 -24.46
C ASP A 165 31.97 58.49 -24.73
N SER A 166 33.28 58.24 -24.81
CA SER A 166 33.83 56.90 -25.03
C SER A 166 34.86 56.54 -23.98
N ARG A 167 34.80 55.30 -23.50
CA ARG A 167 35.74 54.72 -22.54
C ARG A 167 36.20 53.36 -23.06
N ALA A 168 37.42 52.99 -22.73
CA ALA A 168 37.92 51.64 -22.94
C ALA A 168 38.09 50.99 -21.56
N GLU A 169 37.49 49.83 -21.38
CA GLU A 169 37.44 49.10 -20.11
C GLU A 169 37.93 47.66 -20.34
N GLN A 170 38.47 47.03 -19.31
CA GLN A 170 38.95 45.64 -19.39
C GLN A 170 37.82 44.68 -18.99
N GLN A 171 37.77 43.48 -19.60
CA GLN A 171 36.68 42.52 -19.35
C GLN A 171 36.45 42.18 -17.87
N PHE A 172 37.51 42.12 -17.05
CA PHE A 172 37.40 41.84 -15.61
C PHE A 172 36.76 42.98 -14.80
N GLU A 173 36.83 44.22 -15.28
CA GLU A 173 36.17 45.38 -14.66
C GLU A 173 34.66 45.35 -14.91
N VAL A 174 34.24 44.70 -16.00
CA VAL A 174 32.83 44.61 -16.45
C VAL A 174 32.20 43.28 -16.00
N TYR A 175 32.30 43.02 -14.69
CA TYR A 175 31.80 41.79 -14.04
C TYR A 175 30.30 41.53 -14.26
N LEU A 176 29.48 42.55 -14.53
CA LEU A 176 28.06 42.40 -14.88
C LEU A 176 27.83 41.69 -16.23
N ARG A 177 28.84 41.64 -17.11
CA ARG A 177 28.77 40.99 -18.43
C ARG A 177 29.60 39.71 -18.52
N TYR A 178 30.76 39.67 -17.85
CA TYR A 178 31.68 38.53 -17.91
C TYR A 178 31.70 37.69 -16.62
N GLY A 179 30.95 38.10 -15.59
CA GLY A 179 30.92 37.48 -14.28
C GLY A 179 32.10 37.87 -13.40
N GLN A 180 32.04 37.45 -12.13
CA GLN A 180 33.19 37.48 -11.24
C GLN A 180 34.21 36.42 -11.71
N HIS A 181 35.45 36.83 -11.94
CA HIS A 181 36.56 36.03 -12.49
C HIS A 181 36.29 35.47 -13.90
N PRO A 182 36.40 36.30 -14.96
CA PRO A 182 36.26 35.82 -16.35
C PRO A 182 37.38 34.85 -16.77
N GLU A 183 38.58 35.01 -16.22
CA GLU A 183 39.76 34.17 -16.49
C GLU A 183 39.51 32.67 -16.19
N LEU A 184 38.69 32.36 -15.19
CA LEU A 184 38.36 30.98 -14.81
C LEU A 184 37.31 30.33 -15.73
N TYR A 185 36.53 31.14 -16.46
CA TYR A 185 35.42 30.69 -17.31
C TYR A 185 35.36 31.50 -18.61
N PRO A 186 36.37 31.36 -19.51
CA PRO A 186 36.47 32.18 -20.72
C PRO A 186 35.26 32.04 -21.65
N ASN A 187 34.68 30.84 -21.73
CA ASN A 187 33.53 30.54 -22.58
C ASN A 187 32.17 30.78 -21.88
N ARG A 188 32.12 31.55 -20.77
CA ARG A 188 30.87 31.82 -20.02
C ARG A 188 29.78 32.45 -20.87
N ARG A 189 30.15 33.26 -21.88
CA ARG A 189 29.22 33.89 -22.84
C ARG A 189 28.97 33.04 -24.10
N GLY A 190 29.46 31.79 -24.15
CA GLY A 190 29.40 30.91 -25.31
C GLY A 190 30.54 31.12 -26.32
N GLU A 191 30.88 30.08 -27.07
CA GLU A 191 31.83 30.13 -28.19
C GLU A 191 31.16 30.80 -29.39
N VAL A 192 31.78 31.83 -29.99
CA VAL A 192 31.21 32.57 -31.13
C VAL A 192 31.38 31.78 -32.43
N VAL A 193 30.31 31.64 -33.21
CA VAL A 193 30.37 30.96 -34.51
C VAL A 193 31.01 31.87 -35.56
N ALA A 194 32.00 31.34 -36.28
CA ALA A 194 32.81 32.09 -37.24
C ALA A 194 31.95 32.69 -38.38
N GLY A 195 32.15 33.98 -38.67
CA GLY A 195 31.40 34.71 -39.70
C GLY A 195 30.05 35.26 -39.25
N SER A 196 29.61 34.97 -38.01
CA SER A 196 28.46 35.58 -37.36
C SER A 196 28.86 36.77 -36.47
N TYR A 197 27.90 37.66 -36.16
CA TYR A 197 28.14 38.75 -35.19
C TYR A 197 27.79 38.36 -33.74
N CYS A 198 26.78 37.51 -33.55
CA CYS A 198 26.21 37.25 -32.23
C CYS A 198 25.73 35.81 -32.01
N GLU A 199 25.91 34.91 -32.99
CA GLU A 199 25.53 33.50 -32.86
C GLU A 199 26.59 32.74 -32.05
N ARG A 200 26.13 31.94 -31.09
CA ARG A 200 26.99 31.33 -30.07
C ARG A 200 26.56 29.91 -29.69
N VAL A 201 27.55 29.09 -29.40
CA VAL A 201 27.37 27.71 -28.93
C VAL A 201 27.82 27.61 -27.47
N PHE A 202 26.94 27.12 -26.62
CA PHE A 202 27.22 26.82 -25.22
C PHE A 202 27.21 25.30 -25.02
N ARG A 203 28.22 24.78 -24.32
CA ARG A 203 28.40 23.35 -24.05
C ARG A 203 28.53 23.13 -22.56
N ASP A 204 28.10 21.96 -22.07
CA ASP A 204 28.28 21.53 -20.68
C ASP A 204 27.74 22.51 -19.62
N CYS A 205 26.68 23.26 -19.91
CA CYS A 205 26.20 24.32 -19.02
C CYS A 205 25.79 23.81 -17.63
N ARG A 206 26.20 24.57 -16.62
CA ARG A 206 25.84 24.43 -15.21
C ARG A 206 25.42 25.80 -14.70
N LEU A 207 24.66 25.81 -13.62
CA LEU A 207 24.24 27.06 -12.97
C LEU A 207 25.45 28.00 -12.74
N GLN A 208 25.31 29.27 -13.14
CA GLN A 208 26.35 30.32 -13.13
C GLN A 208 27.54 30.16 -14.11
N THR A 209 27.62 29.08 -14.91
CA THR A 209 28.73 28.91 -15.89
C THR A 209 28.37 29.33 -17.32
N CYS A 210 27.10 29.54 -17.64
CA CYS A 210 26.62 29.95 -18.96
C CYS A 210 25.67 31.14 -18.83
N TYR A 211 26.10 32.30 -19.35
CA TYR A 211 25.34 33.56 -19.38
C TYR A 211 24.89 33.81 -20.82
N VAL A 212 23.60 33.61 -21.10
CA VAL A 212 23.02 33.89 -22.41
C VAL A 212 22.47 35.30 -22.37
N GLN A 213 22.91 36.14 -23.31
CA GLN A 213 22.59 37.56 -23.33
C GLN A 213 22.56 38.11 -24.75
N SER A 214 21.78 39.18 -24.94
CA SER A 214 21.82 39.98 -26.16
C SER A 214 23.22 40.56 -26.41
N ALA A 215 23.52 40.82 -27.69
CA ALA A 215 24.69 41.60 -28.06
C ALA A 215 24.64 42.97 -27.38
N ALA A 216 25.80 43.45 -26.93
CA ALA A 216 25.98 44.70 -26.18
C ALA A 216 25.42 44.80 -24.75
N TYR A 217 24.65 43.82 -24.23
CA TYR A 217 24.16 43.81 -22.83
C TYR A 217 25.28 44.07 -21.80
N PRO A 218 25.03 44.81 -20.70
CA PRO A 218 23.79 45.50 -20.30
C PRO A 218 23.49 46.82 -21.04
N GLY A 219 24.24 47.15 -22.10
CA GLY A 219 23.94 48.27 -22.99
C GLY A 219 22.89 47.94 -24.05
N VAL A 220 22.52 48.94 -24.85
CA VAL A 220 21.52 48.86 -25.93
C VAL A 220 22.00 47.93 -27.04
N TYR A 221 21.15 46.99 -27.47
CA TYR A 221 21.49 46.05 -28.54
C TYR A 221 21.45 46.71 -29.94
N PRO A 222 22.34 46.31 -30.87
CA PRO A 222 22.25 46.70 -32.28
C PRO A 222 20.91 46.34 -32.94
N ARG A 223 20.51 47.14 -33.94
CA ARG A 223 19.37 46.83 -34.81
C ARG A 223 19.78 45.91 -35.95
N ASN A 224 18.81 45.26 -36.59
CA ASN A 224 19.02 44.26 -37.65
C ASN A 224 19.83 43.04 -37.17
N LEU A 225 19.46 42.47 -36.01
CA LEU A 225 20.11 41.26 -35.48
C LEU A 225 19.29 40.01 -35.80
N HIS A 226 20.01 38.94 -36.16
CA HIS A 226 19.54 37.56 -36.12
C HIS A 226 20.58 36.75 -35.35
N CYS A 227 20.36 36.56 -34.06
CA CYS A 227 21.28 35.88 -33.16
C CYS A 227 20.73 34.51 -32.78
N ARG A 228 21.54 33.47 -32.98
CA ARG A 228 21.20 32.08 -32.66
C ARG A 228 22.05 31.59 -31.49
N TYR A 229 21.44 30.95 -30.52
CA TYR A 229 22.11 30.47 -29.32
C TYR A 229 21.77 28.98 -29.13
N HIS A 230 22.76 28.12 -29.36
CA HIS A 230 22.64 26.69 -29.12
C HIS A 230 23.09 26.40 -27.68
N LEU A 231 22.19 25.85 -26.86
CA LEU A 231 22.41 25.63 -25.44
C LEU A 231 22.43 24.12 -25.15
N ASN A 232 23.50 23.62 -24.54
CA ASN A 232 23.64 22.21 -24.18
C ASN A 232 24.06 22.04 -22.72
N THR A 233 23.52 21.01 -22.05
CA THR A 233 23.88 20.58 -20.69
C THR A 233 24.26 19.09 -20.65
N ARG A 234 24.83 18.63 -19.53
CA ARG A 234 25.19 17.21 -19.31
C ARG A 234 24.09 16.34 -18.72
N LEU A 235 23.00 16.93 -18.24
CA LEU A 235 21.87 16.21 -17.65
C LEU A 235 20.67 16.26 -18.59
N PRO A 236 19.73 15.30 -18.52
CA PRO A 236 18.66 15.18 -19.52
C PRO A 236 17.63 16.32 -19.53
N TYR A 237 17.71 17.28 -18.61
CA TYR A 237 16.83 18.45 -18.57
C TYR A 237 17.63 19.72 -18.33
N ILE A 238 17.51 20.66 -19.27
CA ILE A 238 18.09 22.00 -19.23
C ILE A 238 17.07 23.02 -18.68
N LYS A 239 17.53 23.94 -17.83
CA LYS A 239 16.73 25.02 -17.25
C LYS A 239 17.30 26.39 -17.59
N LEU A 240 16.44 27.27 -18.10
CA LEU A 240 16.68 28.68 -18.29
C LEU A 240 16.22 29.43 -17.04
N TYR A 241 17.19 29.91 -16.27
CA TYR A 241 17.01 30.76 -15.10
C TYR A 241 16.91 32.21 -15.58
N ILE A 242 15.78 32.52 -16.24
CA ILE A 242 15.38 33.86 -16.69
C ILE A 242 14.44 34.54 -15.69
N GLU A 243 13.84 33.78 -14.78
CA GLU A 243 12.97 34.27 -13.71
C GLU A 243 13.62 35.39 -12.88
N ASN A 244 12.91 36.50 -12.70
CA ASN A 244 13.35 37.71 -11.99
C ASN A 244 14.56 38.46 -12.58
N GLU A 245 15.15 37.99 -13.69
CA GLU A 245 16.18 38.70 -14.46
C GLU A 245 15.58 39.87 -15.25
N GLU A 246 16.42 40.84 -15.62
CA GLU A 246 16.01 42.00 -16.41
C GLU A 246 15.81 41.65 -17.89
N PHE A 247 14.66 42.05 -18.42
CA PHE A 247 14.25 41.78 -19.79
C PHE A 247 13.64 43.05 -20.41
N ASN A 248 14.10 43.42 -21.61
CA ASN A 248 13.80 44.69 -22.26
C ASN A 248 13.94 44.56 -23.79
N ILE A 249 12.92 43.98 -24.43
CA ILE A 249 12.87 43.73 -25.89
C ILE A 249 11.62 44.40 -26.48
N ASP A 250 11.79 45.19 -27.55
CA ASP A 250 10.70 46.01 -28.10
C ASP A 250 9.90 45.29 -29.20
N GLY A 251 8.96 44.45 -28.76
CA GLY A 251 8.10 43.69 -29.68
C GLY A 251 6.95 44.48 -30.30
N GLN A 252 6.53 45.61 -29.70
CA GLN A 252 5.31 46.34 -30.10
C GLN A 252 5.53 47.81 -30.48
N ARG A 253 6.79 48.27 -30.55
CA ARG A 253 7.28 49.63 -30.83
C ARG A 253 6.97 50.66 -29.74
N CYS A 254 8.05 51.23 -29.20
CA CYS A 254 8.01 52.51 -28.51
C CYS A 254 8.56 53.64 -29.38
N GLU A 255 7.69 54.55 -29.83
CA GLU A 255 8.12 55.76 -30.54
C GLU A 255 8.63 56.85 -29.57
N ASN A 256 8.02 56.99 -28.39
CA ASN A 256 8.45 57.90 -27.32
C ASN A 256 8.18 57.30 -25.92
N ILE A 257 8.99 57.67 -24.93
CA ILE A 257 8.85 57.23 -23.52
C ILE A 257 7.50 57.66 -22.92
N MET A 258 7.02 58.88 -23.22
CA MET A 258 5.74 59.40 -22.70
C MET A 258 4.50 58.74 -23.32
N THR A 259 4.62 58.07 -24.47
CA THR A 259 3.53 57.33 -25.12
C THR A 259 3.61 55.81 -24.93
N CYS A 260 4.67 55.32 -24.27
CA CYS A 260 4.80 53.92 -23.89
C CYS A 260 4.45 53.69 -22.41
N PRO A 261 3.23 53.21 -22.08
CA PRO A 261 3.02 52.60 -20.77
C PRO A 261 4.02 51.43 -20.62
N MET A 262 4.52 51.19 -19.40
CA MET A 262 5.31 49.99 -19.11
C MET A 262 4.51 48.76 -19.51
N ARG A 263 4.91 48.09 -20.60
CA ARG A 263 4.22 46.89 -21.09
C ARG A 263 4.81 45.67 -20.40
N PRO A 264 4.01 44.86 -19.69
CA PRO A 264 4.49 43.61 -19.12
C PRO A 264 5.01 42.69 -20.23
N ILE A 265 5.84 41.74 -19.84
CA ILE A 265 6.35 40.74 -20.78
C ILE A 265 5.18 39.88 -21.26
N THR A 266 5.03 39.80 -22.58
CA THR A 266 3.94 39.06 -23.24
C THR A 266 4.53 37.94 -24.09
N SER A 267 3.71 36.91 -24.34
CA SER A 267 4.03 35.79 -25.20
C SER A 267 3.17 35.78 -26.47
N GLY A 268 3.70 35.18 -27.52
CA GLY A 268 2.99 34.94 -28.79
C GLY A 268 3.45 35.83 -29.95
N PRO A 269 3.37 35.34 -31.21
CA PRO A 269 3.86 36.07 -32.38
C PRO A 269 3.06 37.33 -32.69
N GLU A 270 1.75 37.33 -32.44
CA GLU A 270 0.87 38.50 -32.63
C GLU A 270 1.20 39.64 -31.65
N ASN A 271 1.63 39.30 -30.44
CA ASN A 271 2.04 40.25 -29.42
C ASN A 271 3.47 40.77 -29.63
N CYS A 272 4.29 40.09 -30.41
CA CYS A 272 5.71 40.41 -30.62
C CYS A 272 6.11 40.47 -32.11
N PRO A 273 5.44 41.29 -32.95
CA PRO A 273 5.69 41.35 -34.39
C PRO A 273 7.05 41.95 -34.81
N TYR A 274 7.81 42.56 -33.89
CA TYR A 274 9.07 43.26 -34.20
C TYR A 274 10.28 42.61 -33.54
N ASP A 275 10.73 43.11 -32.38
CA ASP A 275 11.85 42.49 -31.67
C ASP A 275 11.32 41.39 -30.76
N TYR A 276 11.91 40.20 -30.85
CA TYR A 276 11.50 39.07 -30.02
C TYR A 276 12.64 38.09 -29.75
N ILE A 277 12.51 37.39 -28.62
CA ILE A 277 13.23 36.15 -28.37
C ILE A 277 12.28 34.98 -28.59
N ARG A 278 12.72 33.93 -29.27
CA ARG A 278 11.97 32.70 -29.50
C ARG A 278 12.78 31.51 -28.99
N ILE A 279 12.11 30.64 -28.25
CA ILE A 279 12.75 29.53 -27.54
C ILE A 279 12.14 28.22 -28.07
N TYR A 280 13.00 27.28 -28.44
CA TYR A 280 12.65 26.02 -29.09
C TYR A 280 13.16 24.84 -28.25
N ASP A 281 12.33 23.80 -28.09
CA ASP A 281 12.63 22.62 -27.26
C ASP A 281 13.45 21.57 -28.02
N GLY A 282 14.72 21.89 -28.27
CA GLY A 282 15.66 21.01 -28.94
C GLY A 282 16.90 21.76 -29.40
N LYS A 283 17.69 21.11 -30.25
CA LYS A 283 19.02 21.60 -30.63
C LYS A 283 19.02 22.72 -31.69
N ASP A 284 18.00 22.75 -32.54
CA ASP A 284 17.95 23.53 -33.79
C ASP A 284 16.51 24.05 -34.07
N GLU A 285 16.36 24.96 -35.04
CA GLU A 285 15.10 25.64 -35.43
C GLU A 285 13.93 24.70 -35.82
N SER A 286 14.20 23.42 -36.12
CA SER A 286 13.17 22.43 -36.46
C SER A 286 12.41 21.86 -35.25
N ALA A 287 12.84 22.19 -34.02
CA ALA A 287 12.19 21.74 -32.80
C ALA A 287 10.89 22.50 -32.49
N SER A 288 10.08 22.00 -31.55
CA SER A 288 8.84 22.67 -31.14
C SER A 288 9.10 23.98 -30.41
N VAL A 289 8.42 25.06 -30.82
CA VAL A 289 8.52 26.37 -30.17
C VAL A 289 7.85 26.32 -28.79
N ILE A 290 8.61 26.62 -27.73
CA ILE A 290 8.10 26.82 -26.37
C ILE A 290 7.33 28.14 -26.29
N GLY A 291 7.91 29.20 -26.85
CA GLY A 291 7.29 30.52 -26.86
C GLY A 291 8.10 31.56 -27.63
N THR A 292 7.43 32.66 -27.99
CA THR A 292 8.03 33.90 -28.49
C THR A 292 7.70 34.99 -27.48
N PHE A 293 8.68 35.77 -27.02
CA PHE A 293 8.54 36.72 -25.92
C PHE A 293 9.12 38.10 -26.25
N CYS A 294 8.47 39.14 -25.72
CA CYS A 294 8.87 40.54 -25.82
C CYS A 294 8.24 41.36 -24.67
N GLY A 295 8.65 42.61 -24.50
CA GLY A 295 8.19 43.52 -23.45
C GLY A 295 9.32 43.95 -22.51
N MET A 296 8.96 44.61 -21.41
CA MET A 296 9.93 45.19 -20.46
C MET A 296 9.60 44.82 -19.01
N GLY A 297 10.63 44.65 -18.19
CA GLY A 297 10.52 44.43 -16.74
C GLY A 297 11.31 43.21 -16.28
N LYS A 298 10.82 42.56 -15.22
CA LYS A 298 11.36 41.28 -14.74
C LYS A 298 10.59 40.11 -15.34
N PHE A 299 11.31 39.13 -15.86
CA PHE A 299 10.67 37.97 -16.47
C PHE A 299 10.00 37.08 -15.40
N PRO A 300 8.71 36.70 -15.56
CA PRO A 300 7.90 36.19 -14.45
C PRO A 300 8.16 34.73 -14.04
N TYR A 301 8.72 33.88 -14.91
CA TYR A 301 8.90 32.44 -14.66
C TYR A 301 10.19 31.90 -15.29
N SER A 302 10.68 30.76 -14.79
CA SER A 302 11.76 30.02 -15.44
C SER A 302 11.22 29.06 -16.51
N ILE A 303 12.07 28.62 -17.44
CA ILE A 303 11.70 27.69 -18.53
C ILE A 303 12.53 26.42 -18.41
N ILE A 304 11.91 25.24 -18.51
CA ILE A 304 12.59 23.93 -18.40
C ILE A 304 12.31 23.12 -19.67
N GLY A 305 13.35 22.82 -20.45
CA GLY A 305 13.24 21.99 -21.66
C GLY A 305 12.99 20.51 -21.35
N THR A 306 12.54 19.74 -22.35
CA THR A 306 12.32 18.28 -22.21
C THR A 306 13.60 17.46 -22.37
N SER A 307 14.66 18.07 -22.93
CA SER A 307 15.92 17.44 -23.28
C SER A 307 17.14 18.15 -22.66
N GLN A 308 18.35 17.65 -22.96
CA GLN A 308 19.61 18.29 -22.56
C GLN A 308 19.93 19.57 -23.36
N ASP A 309 19.24 19.77 -24.50
CA ASP A 309 19.50 20.79 -25.52
C ASP A 309 18.31 21.77 -25.64
N LEU A 310 18.60 23.07 -25.73
CA LEU A 310 17.64 24.12 -26.11
C LEU A 310 18.23 25.03 -27.18
N PHE A 311 17.37 25.58 -28.03
CA PHE A 311 17.74 26.53 -29.05
C PHE A 311 16.99 27.84 -28.85
N VAL A 312 17.72 28.95 -28.89
CA VAL A 312 17.17 30.29 -28.65
C VAL A 312 17.54 31.20 -29.81
N GLU A 313 16.54 31.84 -30.38
CA GLU A 313 16.64 32.79 -31.49
C GLU A 313 16.28 34.19 -30.97
N PHE A 314 17.09 35.19 -31.27
CA PHE A 314 16.78 36.59 -31.01
C PHE A 314 16.81 37.38 -32.32
N ILE A 315 15.70 38.01 -32.65
CA ILE A 315 15.54 38.84 -33.85
C ILE A 315 15.22 40.28 -33.43
N SER A 316 15.90 41.25 -34.03
CA SER A 316 15.61 42.68 -33.88
C SER A 316 15.38 43.35 -35.23
N SER A 317 14.39 44.24 -35.31
CA SER A 317 14.00 44.87 -36.56
C SER A 317 15.12 45.78 -37.12
N PRO A 318 15.12 46.05 -38.45
CA PRO A 318 16.18 46.81 -39.10
C PRO A 318 16.37 48.25 -38.58
N ALA A 319 15.33 48.85 -38.02
CA ALA A 319 15.36 50.22 -37.50
C ALA A 319 14.55 50.37 -36.21
N GLY A 320 15.03 51.15 -35.24
CA GLY A 320 14.33 51.36 -33.98
C GLY A 320 14.94 52.45 -33.08
N PRO A 321 14.37 52.69 -31.89
CA PRO A 321 14.89 53.65 -30.92
C PRO A 321 16.15 53.12 -30.23
N LEU A 322 17.02 54.04 -29.79
CA LEU A 322 18.23 53.72 -29.00
C LEU A 322 17.88 53.66 -27.50
N LEU A 323 17.05 52.71 -27.08
CA LEU A 323 16.52 52.64 -25.70
C LEU A 323 16.63 51.26 -25.04
N ASN A 324 16.54 50.18 -25.82
CA ASN A 324 16.25 48.85 -25.26
C ASN A 324 17.55 48.06 -24.96
N THR A 325 17.70 47.59 -23.73
CA THR A 325 18.92 46.91 -23.23
C THR A 325 18.98 45.41 -23.54
N GLY A 326 17.86 44.79 -23.94
CA GLY A 326 17.81 43.39 -24.34
C GLY A 326 17.56 42.46 -23.18
N PHE A 327 18.35 41.38 -23.06
CA PHE A 327 18.10 40.33 -22.07
C PHE A 327 19.40 39.69 -21.57
N HIS A 328 19.32 39.10 -20.38
CA HIS A 328 20.34 38.26 -19.77
C HIS A 328 19.66 37.15 -18.96
N PHE A 329 20.15 35.92 -19.06
CA PHE A 329 19.73 34.83 -18.17
C PHE A 329 20.80 33.77 -18.01
N ASN A 330 20.70 33.04 -16.90
CA ASN A 330 21.58 31.93 -16.57
C ASN A 330 21.04 30.62 -17.15
N VAL A 331 21.92 29.73 -17.61
CA VAL A 331 21.56 28.37 -18.04
C VAL A 331 22.19 27.37 -17.10
N GLY A 332 21.44 26.34 -16.72
CA GLY A 332 21.95 25.25 -15.91
C GLY A 332 21.20 23.95 -16.14
N ASN A 333 21.70 22.89 -15.51
CA ASN A 333 21.00 21.62 -15.40
C ASN A 333 19.85 21.71 -14.40
N TRP A 334 18.71 21.10 -14.73
CA TRP A 334 17.69 20.73 -13.77
C TRP A 334 17.99 19.30 -13.30
N PRO A 335 17.87 18.97 -11.99
CA PRO A 335 18.07 17.61 -11.52
C PRO A 335 17.07 16.68 -12.21
N GLY A 336 17.59 15.82 -13.08
CA GLY A 336 16.77 14.98 -13.93
C GLY A 336 16.03 13.91 -13.15
N HIS A 337 14.79 13.68 -13.58
CA HIS A 337 13.89 12.62 -13.15
C HIS A 337 14.64 11.28 -12.95
N VAL A 338 14.38 10.57 -11.84
CA VAL A 338 14.73 9.15 -11.74
C VAL A 338 13.86 8.43 -12.75
N GLU A 339 14.45 7.84 -13.79
CA GLU A 339 13.70 7.10 -14.81
C GLU A 339 12.88 6.00 -14.14
N ALA A 340 11.55 6.09 -14.24
CA ALA A 340 10.65 5.10 -13.69
C ALA A 340 10.92 3.74 -14.34
N PRO A 341 10.99 2.62 -13.61
CA PRO A 341 11.27 1.30 -14.18
C PRO A 341 10.08 0.80 -15.02
N GLY A 342 10.02 1.26 -16.28
CA GLY A 342 8.92 1.07 -17.21
C GLY A 342 9.25 1.59 -18.61
N SER A 343 8.26 1.55 -19.50
CA SER A 343 8.41 1.96 -20.90
C SER A 343 7.61 3.21 -21.19
N LYS A 344 8.22 4.19 -21.85
CA LYS A 344 7.58 5.41 -22.34
C LYS A 344 6.97 5.15 -23.72
N ILE A 345 5.64 5.23 -23.82
CA ILE A 345 4.86 4.88 -25.03
C ILE A 345 4.48 6.12 -25.87
N GLY A 346 4.42 7.29 -25.24
CA GLY A 346 4.07 8.57 -25.87
C GLY A 346 4.94 9.72 -25.38
N ASN A 347 4.49 10.97 -25.57
CA ASN A 347 5.24 12.17 -25.16
C ASN A 347 5.45 12.22 -23.64
N CYS A 348 4.46 11.78 -22.86
CA CYS A 348 4.54 11.64 -21.40
C CYS A 348 3.74 10.44 -20.86
N ASP A 349 3.43 9.45 -21.71
CA ASP A 349 2.69 8.25 -21.34
C ASP A 349 3.63 7.10 -20.93
N TRP A 350 3.36 6.50 -19.77
CA TRP A 350 4.19 5.49 -19.13
C TRP A 350 3.44 4.19 -18.87
N LEU A 351 4.06 3.08 -19.26
CA LEU A 351 3.65 1.72 -18.90
C LEU A 351 4.60 1.15 -17.85
N LEU A 352 4.07 0.93 -16.65
CA LEU A 352 4.77 0.53 -15.44
C LEU A 352 4.34 -0.90 -15.08
N THR A 353 5.15 -1.92 -15.37
CA THR A 353 4.74 -3.33 -15.22
C THR A 353 5.45 -4.03 -14.07
N ALA A 354 4.83 -5.06 -13.50
CA ALA A 354 5.51 -5.95 -12.56
C ALA A 354 6.74 -6.64 -13.19
N GLU A 355 6.76 -6.82 -14.52
CA GLU A 355 7.93 -7.30 -15.24
C GLU A 355 9.09 -6.31 -15.30
N SER A 356 8.82 -5.02 -15.55
CA SER A 356 9.86 -3.99 -15.61
C SER A 356 10.45 -3.74 -14.23
N LEU A 357 9.62 -3.69 -13.18
CA LEU A 357 10.09 -3.59 -11.80
C LEU A 357 10.92 -4.82 -11.37
N LYS A 358 10.47 -6.03 -11.70
CA LYS A 358 11.24 -7.26 -11.40
C LYS A 358 12.58 -7.32 -12.17
N LYS A 359 12.68 -6.68 -13.33
CA LYS A 359 13.92 -6.59 -14.12
C LYS A 359 14.92 -5.57 -13.57
N SER A 360 14.47 -4.48 -12.93
CA SER A 360 15.39 -3.54 -12.27
C SER A 360 15.97 -4.10 -10.97
N GLY A 361 15.21 -4.99 -10.29
CA GLY A 361 15.60 -5.60 -9.02
C GLY A 361 15.12 -4.81 -7.79
N ASP A 362 14.41 -3.70 -8.00
CA ASP A 362 13.86 -2.87 -6.93
C ASP A 362 12.59 -3.49 -6.31
N THR A 363 12.32 -3.18 -5.05
CA THR A 363 11.08 -3.64 -4.37
C THR A 363 9.86 -2.77 -4.68
N GLU A 364 10.09 -1.53 -5.14
CA GLU A 364 9.08 -0.52 -5.42
C GLU A 364 9.59 0.37 -6.56
N GLY A 365 8.71 0.74 -7.48
CA GLY A 365 9.01 1.68 -8.55
C GLY A 365 8.65 3.10 -8.14
N ILE A 366 9.33 4.09 -8.72
CA ILE A 366 9.10 5.50 -8.44
C ILE A 366 8.76 6.21 -9.76
N PHE A 367 7.78 7.11 -9.74
CA PHE A 367 7.59 8.10 -10.81
C PHE A 367 7.31 9.48 -10.19
N LEU A 368 7.66 10.55 -10.91
CA LEU A 368 7.44 11.92 -10.46
C LEU A 368 6.45 12.66 -11.37
N SER A 369 5.99 13.82 -10.90
CA SER A 369 5.21 14.77 -11.67
C SER A 369 5.96 15.34 -12.88
N VAL A 370 5.23 16.00 -13.78
CA VAL A 370 5.79 16.54 -15.04
C VAL A 370 6.63 17.78 -14.73
N ALA A 371 7.96 17.62 -14.71
CA ALA A 371 8.91 18.63 -14.22
C ALA A 371 9.56 19.50 -15.34
N HIS A 372 9.03 19.44 -16.56
CA HIS A 372 9.45 20.21 -17.74
C HIS A 372 8.28 21.00 -18.32
N TRP A 373 8.51 21.90 -19.28
CA TRP A 373 7.44 22.62 -19.98
C TRP A 373 6.50 21.67 -20.74
N TYR A 374 5.24 22.04 -20.90
CA TYR A 374 4.29 21.29 -21.74
C TYR A 374 3.15 22.21 -22.22
N PRO A 375 2.56 21.94 -23.41
CA PRO A 375 1.54 22.80 -23.99
C PRO A 375 0.18 22.74 -23.24
N PRO A 376 -0.73 23.70 -23.48
CA PRO A 376 -2.12 23.62 -23.02
C PRO A 376 -2.82 22.33 -23.47
N HIS A 377 -3.77 21.86 -22.69
CA HIS A 377 -4.51 20.60 -22.91
C HIS A 377 -3.63 19.34 -22.96
N THR A 378 -2.51 19.33 -22.23
CA THR A 378 -1.68 18.13 -22.05
C THR A 378 -2.35 17.14 -21.10
N SER A 379 -2.41 15.88 -21.53
CA SER A 379 -2.81 14.73 -20.72
C SER A 379 -1.67 13.70 -20.71
N CYS A 380 -1.17 13.36 -19.53
CA CYS A 380 -0.11 12.36 -19.35
C CYS A 380 -0.64 11.17 -18.56
N THR A 381 -0.41 9.96 -19.05
CA THR A 381 -0.98 8.73 -18.46
C THR A 381 0.10 7.84 -17.85
N TYR A 382 -0.22 7.20 -16.73
CA TYR A 382 0.62 6.21 -16.08
C TYR A 382 -0.23 4.97 -15.82
N LEU A 383 0.01 3.90 -16.60
CA LEU A 383 -0.66 2.61 -16.43
C LEU A 383 0.25 1.68 -15.64
N MET A 384 -0.17 1.34 -14.42
CA MET A 384 0.47 0.32 -13.60
C MET A 384 -0.22 -1.02 -13.81
N GLN A 385 0.53 -2.07 -14.20
CA GLN A 385 -0.02 -3.40 -14.48
C GLN A 385 0.78 -4.53 -13.82
N GLY A 386 0.12 -5.23 -12.89
CA GLY A 386 0.62 -6.40 -12.19
C GLY A 386 0.26 -7.73 -12.88
N PHE A 387 0.92 -8.80 -12.44
CA PHE A 387 0.58 -10.16 -12.85
C PHE A 387 -0.84 -10.55 -12.41
N PRO A 388 -1.48 -11.55 -13.04
CA PRO A 388 -2.77 -12.08 -12.60
C PRO A 388 -2.73 -12.47 -11.10
N GLY A 389 -3.73 -12.01 -10.34
CA GLY A 389 -3.81 -12.21 -8.89
C GLY A 389 -3.03 -11.20 -8.03
N GLN A 390 -2.24 -10.30 -8.64
CA GLN A 390 -1.68 -9.14 -7.93
C GLN A 390 -2.67 -7.97 -7.89
N VAL A 391 -2.45 -7.07 -6.93
CA VAL A 391 -3.02 -5.72 -6.87
C VAL A 391 -1.90 -4.68 -6.88
N VAL A 392 -2.22 -3.49 -7.39
CA VAL A 392 -1.33 -2.34 -7.40
C VAL A 392 -1.56 -1.53 -6.13
N ARG A 393 -0.47 -1.08 -5.50
CA ARG A 393 -0.51 -0.01 -4.51
C ARG A 393 0.24 1.21 -5.03
N LEU A 394 -0.26 2.38 -4.67
CA LEU A 394 0.30 3.69 -4.98
C LEU A 394 0.25 4.56 -3.73
N TYR A 395 1.34 5.23 -3.38
CA TYR A 395 1.36 6.21 -2.30
C TYR A 395 2.33 7.36 -2.62
N PHE A 396 2.07 8.52 -2.01
CA PHE A 396 2.88 9.72 -2.20
C PHE A 396 3.62 10.06 -0.90
N PRO A 397 4.94 9.83 -0.79
CA PRO A 397 5.71 10.25 0.38
C PRO A 397 5.77 11.76 0.53
N SER A 398 5.75 12.50 -0.57
CA SER A 398 5.49 13.94 -0.58
C SER A 398 4.73 14.35 -1.84
N PHE A 399 3.74 15.21 -1.64
CA PHE A 399 2.92 15.79 -2.68
C PHE A 399 2.58 17.20 -2.22
N ARG A 400 2.94 18.18 -3.04
CA ARG A 400 2.78 19.61 -2.78
C ARG A 400 1.94 20.20 -3.89
N ILE A 401 1.05 21.10 -3.51
CA ILE A 401 0.24 21.88 -4.44
C ILE A 401 0.73 23.31 -4.32
N ASN A 402 1.35 23.79 -5.39
CA ASN A 402 1.61 25.21 -5.58
C ASN A 402 0.46 25.80 -6.42
N ARG A 403 0.40 27.13 -6.52
CA ARG A 403 -0.37 27.75 -7.61
C ARG A 403 0.35 27.47 -8.93
N ILE A 404 -0.34 27.55 -10.06
CA ILE A 404 0.31 27.49 -11.37
C ILE A 404 1.19 28.75 -11.50
N GLU A 405 2.51 28.57 -11.37
CA GLU A 405 3.50 29.65 -11.36
C GLU A 405 3.76 30.23 -12.76
N SER A 406 3.56 29.42 -13.81
CA SER A 406 3.96 29.76 -15.19
C SER A 406 2.97 29.30 -16.28
N PRO A 407 1.66 29.60 -16.16
CA PRO A 407 0.65 29.17 -17.13
C PRO A 407 0.92 29.74 -18.53
N ILE A 408 0.79 28.91 -19.57
CA ILE A 408 0.89 29.35 -20.97
C ILE A 408 -0.41 30.06 -21.38
N VAL A 409 -1.55 29.48 -20.99
CA VAL A 409 -2.89 30.06 -21.16
C VAL A 409 -3.50 30.26 -19.76
N PRO A 410 -4.01 31.46 -19.41
CA PRO A 410 -4.67 31.67 -18.13
C PRO A 410 -6.00 30.92 -18.08
N TRP A 411 -6.28 30.26 -16.95
CA TRP A 411 -7.54 29.56 -16.69
C TRP A 411 -8.27 30.21 -15.51
N THR A 412 -9.56 30.47 -15.68
CA THR A 412 -10.42 31.15 -14.67
C THR A 412 -11.46 30.24 -14.03
N GLY A 413 -11.53 28.98 -14.46
CA GLY A 413 -12.42 27.97 -13.86
C GLY A 413 -11.74 27.19 -12.74
N ASP A 414 -12.49 26.32 -12.09
CA ASP A 414 -11.92 25.37 -11.14
C ASP A 414 -11.04 24.32 -11.83
N CYS A 415 -10.00 23.88 -11.13
CA CYS A 415 -9.01 22.88 -11.55
C CYS A 415 -8.37 23.15 -12.92
N GLY A 416 -7.31 23.98 -12.93
CA GLY A 416 -6.47 24.21 -14.11
C GLY A 416 -5.56 23.02 -14.40
N GLU A 417 -5.00 22.42 -13.35
CA GLU A 417 -4.33 21.12 -13.35
C GLU A 417 -5.03 20.11 -12.42
N SER A 418 -5.01 18.83 -12.80
CA SER A 418 -5.54 17.73 -11.97
C SER A 418 -4.76 16.42 -12.14
N LEU A 419 -4.84 15.56 -11.13
CA LEU A 419 -4.32 14.19 -11.14
C LEU A 419 -5.41 13.24 -10.65
N THR A 420 -5.90 12.36 -11.51
CA THR A 420 -6.97 11.39 -11.17
C THR A 420 -6.43 9.96 -11.17
N LEU A 421 -6.74 9.24 -10.10
CA LEU A 421 -6.41 7.83 -9.88
C LEU A 421 -7.66 6.98 -10.13
N TYR A 422 -7.54 5.96 -10.97
CA TYR A 422 -8.61 5.06 -11.40
C TYR A 422 -8.29 3.61 -11.03
N ASP A 423 -9.25 2.89 -10.45
CA ASP A 423 -9.18 1.46 -10.14
C ASP A 423 -9.52 0.58 -11.36
N ALA A 424 -8.81 0.85 -12.46
CA ALA A 424 -9.01 0.19 -13.75
C ALA A 424 -7.73 0.26 -14.59
N ALA A 425 -7.68 -0.53 -15.67
CA ALA A 425 -6.62 -0.45 -16.68
C ALA A 425 -6.81 0.70 -17.70
N ARG A 426 -7.86 1.52 -17.52
CA ARG A 426 -8.33 2.58 -18.42
C ARG A 426 -8.89 3.73 -17.56
N PRO A 427 -9.03 4.95 -18.08
CA PRO A 427 -9.87 5.95 -17.42
C PRO A 427 -11.34 5.46 -17.45
N ASP A 428 -11.91 5.27 -16.27
CA ASP A 428 -13.28 4.80 -16.05
C ASP A 428 -13.87 5.58 -14.87
N ASP A 429 -14.76 6.53 -15.17
CA ASP A 429 -15.26 7.49 -14.19
C ASP A 429 -16.11 6.82 -13.09
N ALA A 430 -16.63 5.60 -13.33
CA ALA A 430 -17.30 4.80 -12.31
C ALA A 430 -16.34 4.19 -11.28
N LYS A 431 -15.02 4.26 -11.52
CA LYS A 431 -13.96 3.66 -10.70
C LYS A 431 -12.87 4.65 -10.28
N ILE A 432 -13.23 5.91 -10.10
CA ILE A 432 -12.32 6.93 -9.55
C ILE A 432 -12.02 6.61 -8.08
N ILE A 433 -10.75 6.44 -7.74
CA ILE A 433 -10.28 6.34 -6.36
C ILE A 433 -10.19 7.74 -5.75
N LYS A 434 -9.52 8.67 -6.44
CA LYS A 434 -9.37 10.06 -6.01
C LYS A 434 -8.90 10.97 -7.15
N THR A 435 -9.40 12.20 -7.15
CA THR A 435 -8.85 13.31 -7.95
C THR A 435 -8.18 14.33 -7.03
N PHE A 436 -6.97 14.74 -7.40
CA PHE A 436 -6.25 15.89 -6.83
C PHE A 436 -6.30 17.05 -7.82
N CYS A 437 -6.26 18.29 -7.31
CA CYS A 437 -6.44 19.51 -8.10
C CYS A 437 -5.53 20.63 -7.56
N ASP A 438 -5.21 21.60 -8.41
CA ASP A 438 -4.34 22.75 -8.11
C ASP A 438 -4.95 23.75 -7.09
N THR A 439 -6.26 23.89 -7.04
CA THR A 439 -6.97 24.79 -6.12
C THR A 439 -7.35 24.11 -4.80
N PHE A 440 -7.63 22.81 -4.83
CA PHE A 440 -8.11 22.03 -3.67
C PHE A 440 -7.56 20.59 -3.66
N SER A 441 -7.47 20.00 -2.45
CA SER A 441 -6.99 18.63 -2.14
C SER A 441 -5.52 18.47 -1.75
N ARG A 442 -5.12 19.00 -0.59
CA ARG A 442 -3.94 18.44 0.10
C ARG A 442 -4.15 16.93 0.29
N PRO A 443 -3.22 16.06 -0.14
CA PRO A 443 -3.32 14.64 0.18
C PRO A 443 -3.25 14.44 1.68
N MET A 444 -3.94 13.40 2.15
CA MET A 444 -3.68 12.85 3.48
C MET A 444 -2.27 12.27 3.45
N GLU A 445 -1.35 12.84 4.23
CA GLU A 445 0.03 12.37 4.27
C GLU A 445 0.06 10.87 4.58
N LYS A 446 0.86 10.12 3.82
CA LYS A 446 1.11 8.68 4.01
C LYS A 446 -0.10 7.75 3.82
N HIS A 447 -1.17 8.19 3.14
CA HIS A 447 -2.24 7.28 2.72
C HIS A 447 -1.80 6.38 1.55
N ASP A 448 -2.18 5.11 1.63
CA ASP A 448 -1.88 4.09 0.62
C ASP A 448 -3.13 3.81 -0.24
N PHE A 449 -3.11 4.18 -1.52
CA PHE A 449 -4.16 3.81 -2.47
C PHE A 449 -3.89 2.39 -3.00
N VAL A 450 -4.91 1.54 -3.03
CA VAL A 450 -4.79 0.13 -3.45
C VAL A 450 -5.89 -0.18 -4.46
N SER A 451 -5.55 -0.85 -5.57
CA SER A 451 -6.51 -1.29 -6.58
C SER A 451 -7.25 -2.56 -6.15
N THR A 452 -8.49 -2.75 -6.62
CA THR A 452 -9.21 -4.03 -6.48
C THR A 452 -8.74 -5.06 -7.51
N GLY A 453 -8.31 -4.60 -8.69
CA GLY A 453 -7.78 -5.43 -9.77
C GLY A 453 -6.25 -5.41 -9.89
N ASN A 454 -5.72 -6.08 -10.93
CA ASN A 454 -4.29 -6.12 -11.24
C ASN A 454 -3.78 -4.90 -12.04
N ALA A 455 -4.57 -3.84 -12.17
CA ALA A 455 -4.19 -2.63 -12.86
C ALA A 455 -4.72 -1.39 -12.13
N MET A 456 -3.93 -0.32 -12.17
CA MET A 456 -4.32 1.01 -11.72
C MET A 456 -3.88 2.01 -12.79
N PHE A 457 -4.75 2.96 -13.14
CA PHE A 457 -4.50 3.95 -14.17
C PHE A 457 -4.50 5.34 -13.53
N VAL A 458 -3.51 6.16 -13.85
CA VAL A 458 -3.38 7.52 -13.34
C VAL A 458 -3.30 8.49 -14.52
N ARG A 459 -4.14 9.53 -14.51
CA ARG A 459 -4.13 10.60 -15.53
C ARG A 459 -3.77 11.93 -14.86
N PHE A 460 -2.67 12.54 -15.30
CA PHE A 460 -2.42 13.96 -15.11
C PHE A 460 -3.03 14.72 -16.29
N GLU A 461 -3.70 15.84 -16.02
CA GLU A 461 -4.32 16.68 -17.05
C GLU A 461 -4.14 18.16 -16.70
N SER A 462 -3.67 18.95 -17.68
CA SER A 462 -3.51 20.40 -17.56
C SER A 462 -4.21 21.14 -18.69
N LYS A 463 -5.07 22.09 -18.35
CA LYS A 463 -5.75 22.98 -19.29
C LYS A 463 -4.88 24.19 -19.65
N THR A 464 -4.05 24.67 -18.73
CA THR A 464 -3.24 25.90 -18.90
C THR A 464 -1.95 25.69 -19.69
N GLY A 465 -1.37 24.49 -19.64
CA GLY A 465 0.06 24.31 -19.95
C GLY A 465 0.95 24.95 -18.88
N SER A 466 2.26 24.71 -18.96
CA SER A 466 3.24 25.32 -18.06
C SER A 466 4.61 25.48 -18.73
N TYR A 467 5.36 26.52 -18.35
CA TYR A 467 6.76 26.70 -18.77
C TYR A 467 7.78 26.05 -17.81
N SER A 468 7.41 25.81 -16.55
CA SER A 468 8.33 25.39 -15.47
C SER A 468 7.96 24.06 -14.80
N GLY A 469 7.04 23.29 -15.37
CA GLY A 469 6.51 22.04 -14.79
C GLY A 469 5.17 22.20 -14.08
N SER A 470 4.56 21.08 -13.66
CA SER A 470 3.24 21.04 -13.03
C SER A 470 3.20 21.72 -11.66
N SER A 471 2.11 22.43 -11.39
CA SER A 471 1.77 22.97 -10.07
C SER A 471 1.55 21.88 -9.01
N LEU A 472 1.13 20.69 -9.46
CA LEU A 472 1.14 19.45 -8.68
C LEU A 472 2.56 18.89 -8.66
N TYR A 473 3.33 19.15 -7.59
CA TYR A 473 4.67 18.60 -7.40
C TYR A 473 4.62 17.37 -6.51
N TYR A 474 4.86 16.18 -7.10
CA TYR A 474 4.83 14.92 -6.36
C TYR A 474 5.88 13.93 -6.85
N TRP A 475 6.23 13.03 -5.94
CA TRP A 475 6.91 11.78 -6.25
C TRP A 475 6.08 10.65 -5.64
N ALA A 476 5.88 9.59 -6.41
CA ALA A 476 4.92 8.54 -6.14
C ALA A 476 5.63 7.19 -6.19
N HIS A 477 5.36 6.36 -5.18
CA HIS A 477 5.90 5.01 -5.07
C HIS A 477 4.80 4.02 -5.39
N TYR A 478 5.11 3.03 -6.22
CA TYR A 478 4.20 1.95 -6.57
C TYR A 478 4.83 0.58 -6.38
N ASP A 479 4.03 -0.37 -5.93
CA ASP A 479 4.42 -1.75 -5.69
C ASP A 479 3.25 -2.72 -5.98
N PHE A 480 3.58 -3.98 -6.25
CA PHE A 480 2.62 -5.02 -6.63
C PHE A 480 2.55 -6.11 -5.55
N PHE A 481 1.39 -6.23 -4.89
CA PHE A 481 1.16 -7.25 -3.86
C PHE A 481 0.38 -8.42 -4.42
N ASN A 482 0.72 -9.64 -4.02
CA ASN A 482 -0.10 -10.79 -4.35
C ASN A 482 -1.34 -10.81 -3.44
N ASN A 483 -2.54 -10.69 -4.02
CA ASN A 483 -3.82 -10.64 -3.31
C ASN A 483 -4.67 -11.90 -3.56
N THR A 484 -4.06 -13.00 -4.01
CA THR A 484 -4.77 -14.28 -4.16
C THR A 484 -5.33 -14.74 -2.81
N ARG A 485 -6.67 -14.77 -2.73
CA ARG A 485 -7.47 -15.35 -1.64
C ARG A 485 -7.64 -16.86 -1.87
N PHE A 486 -7.94 -17.62 -0.81
CA PHE A 486 -8.23 -19.06 -0.87
C PHE A 486 -9.73 -19.36 -0.76
N GLY A 487 -10.51 -18.48 -0.13
CA GLY A 487 -11.97 -18.52 -0.04
C GLY A 487 -12.66 -17.29 -0.63
N GLU A 488 -13.95 -17.16 -0.35
CA GLU A 488 -14.71 -15.94 -0.67
C GLU A 488 -14.42 -14.84 0.35
N PRO A 489 -13.99 -13.64 -0.07
CA PRO A 489 -13.69 -12.55 0.86
C PRO A 489 -14.97 -11.98 1.47
N ILE A 490 -14.95 -11.70 2.78
CA ILE A 490 -16.05 -11.02 3.47
C ILE A 490 -15.91 -9.50 3.26
N PRO A 491 -16.94 -8.79 2.74
CA PRO A 491 -16.87 -7.34 2.54
C PRO A 491 -16.67 -6.60 3.86
N ASN A 492 -15.96 -5.47 3.81
CA ASN A 492 -15.58 -4.64 4.96
C ASN A 492 -14.64 -5.33 5.98
N THR A 493 -13.96 -6.40 5.60
CA THR A 493 -12.89 -7.04 6.41
C THR A 493 -11.54 -6.93 5.68
N ALA A 494 -10.43 -6.95 6.42
CA ALA A 494 -9.10 -6.87 5.82
C ALA A 494 -8.68 -8.18 5.11
N CYS A 495 -9.08 -9.32 5.68
CA CYS A 495 -8.58 -10.63 5.28
C CYS A 495 -9.47 -11.81 5.69
N ASP A 496 -10.76 -11.60 6.01
CA ASP A 496 -11.63 -12.71 6.37
C ASP A 496 -12.14 -13.43 5.12
N GLU A 497 -12.13 -14.76 5.16
CA GLU A 497 -12.44 -15.62 4.02
C GLU A 497 -13.38 -16.77 4.44
N VAL A 498 -14.43 -17.00 3.64
CA VAL A 498 -15.35 -18.14 3.81
C VAL A 498 -15.01 -19.22 2.80
N ILE A 499 -14.81 -20.45 3.28
CA ILE A 499 -14.50 -21.63 2.48
C ILE A 499 -15.63 -22.63 2.67
N ALA A 500 -16.40 -22.88 1.61
CA ALA A 500 -17.59 -23.74 1.66
C ALA A 500 -17.39 -25.07 0.93
N SER A 501 -17.87 -26.17 1.54
CA SER A 501 -17.65 -27.53 1.04
C SER A 501 -18.25 -27.81 -0.34
N TRP A 502 -19.31 -27.08 -0.73
CA TRP A 502 -19.94 -27.17 -2.04
C TRP A 502 -19.16 -26.47 -3.16
N LYS A 503 -18.20 -25.58 -2.83
CA LYS A 503 -17.28 -24.99 -3.81
C LYS A 503 -16.02 -25.83 -3.99
N GLN A 504 -15.42 -26.27 -2.88
CA GLN A 504 -14.17 -27.01 -2.90
C GLN A 504 -14.12 -28.02 -1.75
N ARG A 505 -14.04 -29.31 -2.07
CA ARG A 505 -14.01 -30.40 -1.07
C ARG A 505 -12.69 -30.49 -0.29
N ALA A 506 -11.57 -30.04 -0.84
CA ALA A 506 -10.28 -29.99 -0.17
C ALA A 506 -9.35 -28.95 -0.81
N GLY A 507 -8.52 -28.29 0.00
CA GLY A 507 -7.63 -27.23 -0.49
C GLY A 507 -6.51 -26.89 0.49
N ARG A 508 -5.52 -26.13 0.01
CA ARG A 508 -4.50 -25.50 0.85
C ARG A 508 -4.95 -24.08 1.19
N LEU A 509 -4.57 -23.62 2.38
CA LEU A 509 -4.81 -22.26 2.84
C LEU A 509 -3.56 -21.77 3.59
N ARG A 510 -3.28 -20.47 3.53
CA ARG A 510 -2.08 -19.85 4.12
C ARG A 510 -2.45 -18.49 4.69
N SER A 511 -1.55 -17.87 5.46
CA SER A 511 -1.69 -16.47 5.84
C SER A 511 -1.83 -15.55 4.61
N PRO A 512 -2.37 -14.33 4.74
CA PRO A 512 -2.54 -13.42 3.62
C PRO A 512 -1.21 -13.14 2.91
N LEU A 513 -1.18 -13.32 1.59
CA LEU A 513 -0.02 -12.99 0.77
C LEU A 513 0.09 -11.48 0.52
N ASN A 514 -1.01 -10.75 0.74
CA ASN A 514 -1.03 -9.30 0.71
C ASN A 514 -0.53 -8.74 2.04
N THR A 515 0.77 -8.45 2.11
CA THR A 515 1.41 -7.95 3.35
C THR A 515 0.95 -6.55 3.79
N LEU A 516 0.13 -5.84 3.00
CA LEU A 516 -0.47 -4.56 3.41
C LEU A 516 -1.46 -4.71 4.56
N VAL A 517 -2.07 -5.88 4.72
CA VAL A 517 -2.93 -6.22 5.85
C VAL A 517 -2.21 -5.97 7.19
N TYR A 518 -0.89 -6.19 7.25
CA TYR A 518 -0.06 -5.95 8.44
C TYR A 518 0.33 -4.48 8.66
N LYS A 519 0.09 -3.60 7.68
CA LYS A 519 0.35 -2.15 7.77
C LYS A 519 -0.91 -1.32 7.98
N GLN A 520 -2.05 -1.78 7.45
CA GLN A 520 -3.31 -1.04 7.43
C GLN A 520 -4.20 -1.26 8.68
N ALA A 521 -3.72 -1.99 9.69
CA ALA A 521 -4.41 -2.15 10.96
C ALA A 521 -4.72 -0.79 11.62
N PRO A 522 -5.94 -0.57 12.16
CA PRO A 522 -6.24 0.63 12.92
C PRO A 522 -5.28 0.79 14.11
N PRO A 523 -4.80 2.01 14.41
CA PRO A 523 -3.86 2.23 15.50
C PRO A 523 -4.53 1.91 16.86
N GLY A 524 -4.14 0.78 17.45
CA GLY A 524 -4.71 0.27 18.71
C GLY A 524 -5.48 -1.05 18.59
N GLU A 525 -5.79 -1.53 17.37
CA GLU A 525 -6.44 -2.82 17.12
C GLU A 525 -5.48 -3.82 16.47
N ASP A 526 -5.58 -5.11 16.83
CA ASP A 526 -4.72 -6.18 16.29
C ASP A 526 -5.17 -6.60 14.88
N VAL A 527 -4.25 -7.21 14.11
CA VAL A 527 -4.60 -7.76 12.79
C VAL A 527 -5.32 -9.09 12.99
N HIS A 528 -6.62 -9.11 12.69
CA HIS A 528 -7.45 -10.31 12.71
C HIS A 528 -7.74 -10.79 11.27
N CYS A 529 -7.48 -12.07 10.99
CA CYS A 529 -7.93 -12.74 9.77
C CYS A 529 -8.64 -14.05 10.11
N LEU A 530 -9.94 -14.13 9.85
CA LEU A 530 -10.80 -15.27 10.12
C LEU A 530 -11.07 -16.09 8.84
N TYR A 531 -10.58 -17.33 8.83
CA TYR A 531 -10.89 -18.33 7.81
C TYR A 531 -12.00 -19.24 8.35
N ARG A 532 -13.21 -19.10 7.80
CA ARG A 532 -14.40 -19.85 8.22
C ARG A 532 -14.68 -21.00 7.25
N LEU A 533 -14.47 -22.23 7.71
CA LEU A 533 -14.75 -23.45 6.96
C LEU A 533 -16.19 -23.90 7.25
N VAL A 534 -17.03 -24.08 6.23
CA VAL A 534 -18.47 -24.33 6.36
C VAL A 534 -18.92 -25.56 5.57
N THR A 535 -19.73 -26.42 6.19
CA THR A 535 -20.45 -27.52 5.56
C THR A 535 -21.97 -27.37 5.70
N ASP A 536 -22.76 -28.16 4.95
CA ASP A 536 -24.20 -28.27 5.20
C ASP A 536 -24.45 -29.31 6.30
N LYS A 537 -25.21 -28.93 7.33
CA LYS A 537 -25.57 -29.79 8.47
C LYS A 537 -26.30 -31.07 8.05
N ARG A 538 -27.03 -31.06 6.93
CA ARG A 538 -27.82 -32.19 6.42
C ARG A 538 -27.00 -33.33 5.82
N ILE A 539 -25.75 -33.08 5.44
CA ILE A 539 -24.84 -34.11 4.90
C ILE A 539 -23.88 -34.68 5.95
N TYR A 540 -24.02 -34.26 7.22
CA TYR A 540 -23.18 -34.67 8.36
C TYR A 540 -21.67 -34.43 8.16
N ALA A 541 -21.28 -33.57 7.22
CA ALA A 541 -19.89 -33.38 6.84
C ALA A 541 -19.11 -32.61 7.91
N ARG A 542 -17.88 -33.06 8.16
CA ARG A 542 -16.90 -32.54 9.11
C ARG A 542 -15.72 -31.92 8.36
N VAL A 543 -14.93 -31.12 9.06
CA VAL A 543 -13.72 -30.47 8.54
C VAL A 543 -12.50 -31.09 9.21
N ILE A 544 -11.59 -31.69 8.43
CA ILE A 544 -10.21 -31.93 8.88
C ILE A 544 -9.41 -30.68 8.52
N LEU A 545 -8.75 -30.08 9.52
CA LEU A 545 -7.74 -29.04 9.32
C LEU A 545 -6.37 -29.59 9.72
N THR A 546 -5.38 -29.46 8.85
CA THR A 546 -4.00 -29.90 9.09
C THR A 546 -3.05 -28.73 8.87
N ILE A 547 -2.34 -28.30 9.91
CA ILE A 547 -1.34 -27.22 9.88
C ILE A 547 0.04 -27.85 9.73
N PHE A 548 0.78 -27.45 8.70
CA PHE A 548 2.13 -27.95 8.39
C PHE A 548 3.22 -27.10 8.99
N SER A 549 3.02 -25.78 9.02
CA SER A 549 4.00 -24.83 9.54
C SER A 549 3.31 -23.62 10.14
N VAL A 550 3.95 -23.07 11.16
CA VAL A 550 3.69 -21.76 11.76
C VAL A 550 5.06 -21.09 11.89
N ASN A 551 5.16 -19.82 11.52
CA ASN A 551 6.41 -19.06 11.46
C ASN A 551 6.16 -17.62 11.90
N PHE A 552 6.01 -17.45 13.22
CA PHE A 552 5.95 -16.14 13.85
C PHE A 552 7.37 -15.67 14.22
N LYS A 553 7.67 -14.41 13.94
CA LYS A 553 8.92 -13.75 14.34
C LYS A 553 8.84 -13.34 15.80
N GLU A 554 9.95 -13.47 16.51
CA GLU A 554 10.04 -12.96 17.88
C GLU A 554 10.07 -11.41 17.89
N HIS A 555 9.49 -10.81 18.93
CA HIS A 555 9.49 -9.36 19.10
C HIS A 555 10.93 -8.83 19.26
N PRO A 556 11.36 -7.82 18.48
CA PRO A 556 12.75 -7.35 18.49
C PRO A 556 13.19 -6.58 19.75
N TYR A 557 12.25 -6.18 20.62
CA TYR A 557 12.53 -5.35 21.80
C TYR A 557 12.07 -5.94 23.15
N THR A 558 11.08 -6.83 23.15
CA THR A 558 10.50 -7.43 24.36
C THR A 558 10.12 -8.89 24.08
N PRO A 559 10.90 -9.90 24.50
CA PRO A 559 10.58 -11.29 24.21
C PRO A 559 9.28 -11.69 24.94
N VAL A 560 8.16 -11.73 24.22
CA VAL A 560 6.88 -12.19 24.78
C VAL A 560 6.94 -13.71 24.94
N THR A 561 7.02 -14.14 26.19
CA THR A 561 6.96 -15.55 26.55
C THR A 561 5.53 -16.06 26.38
N CYS A 562 5.23 -16.72 25.24
CA CYS A 562 3.95 -17.39 25.05
C CYS A 562 3.83 -18.58 26.04
N GLN A 563 3.24 -18.31 27.19
CA GLN A 563 3.05 -19.22 28.31
C GLN A 563 1.55 -19.49 28.53
N ASN A 564 0.69 -18.48 28.36
CA ASN A 564 -0.74 -18.66 28.15
C ASN A 564 -1.16 -18.07 26.78
N CYS A 565 -1.16 -18.92 25.75
CA CYS A 565 -1.44 -18.53 24.36
C CYS A 565 -2.74 -17.72 24.18
N TYR A 566 -3.77 -17.97 25.00
CA TYR A 566 -5.04 -17.26 24.89
C TYR A 566 -4.97 -15.81 25.41
N GLU A 567 -4.31 -15.59 26.54
CA GLU A 567 -4.24 -14.28 27.22
C GLU A 567 -3.06 -13.43 26.74
N ASP A 568 -1.91 -14.06 26.44
CA ASP A 568 -0.69 -13.37 26.07
C ASP A 568 -0.86 -12.53 24.79
N ARG A 569 -0.35 -11.29 24.81
CA ARG A 569 -0.22 -10.45 23.61
C ARG A 569 0.96 -10.90 22.76
N ALA A 570 0.77 -12.01 22.07
CA ALA A 570 1.72 -12.59 21.14
C ALA A 570 1.00 -12.98 19.83
N ASP A 571 1.76 -13.05 18.75
CA ASP A 571 1.28 -13.62 17.48
C ASP A 571 0.79 -15.05 17.68
N LYS A 572 -0.45 -15.29 17.26
CA LYS A 572 -1.15 -16.54 17.51
C LYS A 572 -2.15 -16.92 16.43
N LEU A 573 -2.38 -18.23 16.36
CA LEU A 573 -3.31 -18.88 15.47
C LEU A 573 -4.28 -19.71 16.32
N ILE A 574 -5.55 -19.31 16.34
CA ILE A 574 -6.58 -19.92 17.18
C ILE A 574 -7.52 -20.74 16.29
N ILE A 575 -7.78 -21.98 16.69
CA ILE A 575 -8.74 -22.89 16.07
C ILE A 575 -9.90 -23.07 17.05
N TRP A 576 -11.13 -22.85 16.61
CA TRP A 576 -12.32 -22.98 17.46
C TRP A 576 -13.57 -23.31 16.65
N GLU A 577 -14.59 -23.82 17.32
CA GLU A 577 -15.92 -24.08 16.73
C GLU A 577 -16.95 -23.17 17.39
N PRO A 578 -17.89 -22.56 16.66
CA PRO A 578 -18.93 -21.75 17.28
C PRO A 578 -19.86 -22.64 18.10
N PHE A 579 -20.01 -22.32 19.39
CA PHE A 579 -20.88 -23.05 20.31
C PHE A 579 -22.32 -23.12 19.79
N GLN A 580 -22.79 -24.32 19.45
CA GLN A 580 -24.22 -24.54 19.19
C GLN A 580 -24.96 -24.40 20.51
N GLY A 581 -25.79 -23.35 20.62
CA GLY A 581 -26.62 -23.11 21.79
C GLY A 581 -27.58 -24.25 22.06
N GLY A 582 -27.18 -25.18 22.93
CA GLY A 582 -28.12 -26.07 23.61
C GLY A 582 -29.17 -25.22 24.32
N LYS A 583 -30.42 -25.70 24.36
CA LYS A 583 -31.53 -25.01 25.06
C LYS A 583 -31.11 -24.76 26.51
N LEU A 584 -30.78 -23.52 26.86
CA LEU A 584 -30.76 -23.12 28.27
C LEU A 584 -32.18 -23.33 28.80
N THR A 585 -32.32 -24.25 29.74
CA THR A 585 -33.49 -24.29 30.62
C THR A 585 -33.57 -22.97 31.36
N ASN A 586 -34.77 -22.43 31.52
CA ASN A 586 -35.00 -21.08 32.05
C ASN A 586 -34.57 -20.97 33.52
N THR A 587 -33.29 -20.66 33.78
CA THR A 587 -32.84 -20.06 35.03
C THR A 587 -32.64 -18.57 34.81
N SER A 588 -33.45 -17.78 35.51
CA SER A 588 -33.59 -16.34 35.31
C SER A 588 -32.38 -15.57 35.85
N LEU A 589 -31.51 -15.11 34.96
CA LEU A 589 -30.60 -13.97 35.17
C LEU A 589 -30.47 -13.22 33.84
N GLY A 590 -30.62 -11.89 33.90
CA GLY A 590 -30.88 -11.06 32.72
C GLY A 590 -29.72 -11.02 31.71
N ILE A 591 -30.03 -11.30 30.44
CA ILE A 591 -29.07 -11.20 29.33
C ILE A 591 -29.02 -9.75 28.84
N THR A 592 -27.93 -9.05 29.13
CA THR A 592 -27.50 -7.90 28.32
C THR A 592 -26.87 -8.40 27.04
N THR A 593 -27.25 -7.83 25.90
CA THR A 593 -26.73 -8.19 24.58
C THR A 593 -25.35 -7.59 24.34
N THR A 594 -24.32 -8.20 24.92
CA THR A 594 -22.93 -8.03 24.50
C THR A 594 -22.35 -9.39 24.10
N PRO A 595 -21.60 -9.49 22.99
CA PRO A 595 -20.93 -10.75 22.64
C PRO A 595 -19.95 -11.12 23.77
N LEU A 596 -19.98 -12.39 24.19
CA LEU A 596 -19.01 -12.93 25.15
C LEU A 596 -17.59 -12.69 24.62
N PRO A 597 -16.63 -12.28 25.49
CA PRO A 597 -15.23 -12.17 25.09
C PRO A 597 -14.76 -13.48 24.46
N LEU A 598 -13.97 -13.39 23.38
CA LEU A 598 -13.50 -14.56 22.61
C LEU A 598 -12.87 -15.62 23.54
N HIS A 599 -12.17 -15.19 24.60
CA HIS A 599 -11.64 -16.05 25.65
C HIS A 599 -12.70 -16.96 26.30
N LEU A 600 -13.82 -16.40 26.78
CA LEU A 600 -14.89 -17.17 27.43
C LEU A 600 -15.69 -18.02 26.43
N ALA A 601 -15.80 -17.58 25.18
CA ALA A 601 -16.40 -18.39 24.13
C ALA A 601 -15.53 -19.62 23.83
N VAL A 602 -14.23 -19.41 23.58
CA VAL A 602 -13.26 -20.45 23.20
C VAL A 602 -12.93 -21.41 24.36
N GLN A 603 -12.92 -20.93 25.61
CA GLN A 603 -12.86 -21.81 26.80
C GLN A 603 -14.07 -22.74 26.92
N ARG A 604 -15.26 -22.32 26.46
CA ARG A 604 -16.46 -23.17 26.41
C ARG A 604 -16.56 -24.00 25.13
N SER A 605 -15.76 -23.69 24.10
CA SER A 605 -15.84 -24.31 22.77
C SER A 605 -14.49 -24.88 22.31
N LEU A 606 -13.91 -25.78 23.11
CA LEU A 606 -12.85 -26.74 22.75
C LEU A 606 -11.73 -26.20 21.83
N GLY A 607 -11.26 -24.98 22.12
CA GLY A 607 -10.25 -24.32 21.30
C GLY A 607 -8.86 -24.95 21.34
N SER A 608 -8.07 -24.66 20.31
CA SER A 608 -6.61 -24.86 20.32
C SER A 608 -5.90 -23.59 19.84
N CYS A 609 -4.87 -23.15 20.56
CA CYS A 609 -4.08 -21.96 20.25
C CYS A 609 -2.62 -22.32 19.98
N LEU A 610 -2.06 -21.77 18.91
CA LEU A 610 -0.67 -21.98 18.48
C LEU A 610 0.06 -20.63 18.40
N CYS A 611 1.30 -20.58 18.86
CA CYS A 611 2.15 -19.38 18.90
C CYS A 611 3.64 -19.77 18.68
N ALA A 612 4.57 -18.82 18.75
CA ALA A 612 6.00 -19.05 18.48
C ALA A 612 6.63 -20.26 19.23
N LYS A 613 6.30 -20.46 20.51
CA LYS A 613 6.77 -21.63 21.30
C LYS A 613 6.29 -22.96 20.70
N HIS A 614 5.05 -23.01 20.20
CA HIS A 614 4.46 -24.17 19.56
C HIS A 614 4.93 -24.37 18.11
N ALA A 615 5.38 -23.32 17.42
CA ALA A 615 5.90 -23.39 16.05
C ALA A 615 7.09 -24.36 15.92
N ASN A 616 8.01 -24.37 16.89
CA ASN A 616 9.13 -25.33 16.95
C ASN A 616 8.66 -26.78 17.13
N SER A 617 7.51 -27.02 17.76
CA SER A 617 6.91 -28.36 17.88
C SER A 617 6.28 -28.81 16.56
N VAL A 618 5.42 -27.98 15.96
CA VAL A 618 4.74 -28.27 14.68
C VAL A 618 5.73 -28.54 13.55
N THR A 619 6.81 -27.77 13.46
CA THR A 619 7.83 -27.90 12.40
C THR A 619 8.77 -29.09 12.57
N ARG A 620 8.99 -29.60 13.80
CA ARG A 620 9.95 -30.69 14.07
C ARG A 620 9.30 -32.04 14.39
N ALA A 621 8.08 -32.08 14.94
CA ALA A 621 7.52 -33.29 15.55
C ALA A 621 6.45 -34.01 14.71
N ARG A 622 5.49 -33.27 14.10
CA ARG A 622 4.45 -33.73 13.13
C ARG A 622 3.49 -32.55 12.82
N PRO A 623 2.78 -32.55 11.68
CA PRO A 623 1.77 -31.54 11.39
C PRO A 623 0.59 -31.63 12.36
N TYR A 624 0.09 -30.48 12.81
CA TYR A 624 -0.99 -30.39 13.80
C TYR A 624 -2.35 -30.61 13.11
N ARG A 625 -3.09 -31.66 13.51
CA ARG A 625 -4.35 -32.07 12.87
C ARG A 625 -5.54 -31.97 13.83
N VAL A 626 -6.56 -31.21 13.42
CA VAL A 626 -7.84 -31.04 14.11
C VAL A 626 -8.95 -31.63 13.25
N VAL A 627 -9.99 -32.18 13.88
CA VAL A 627 -11.22 -32.67 13.25
C VAL A 627 -12.39 -31.95 13.91
N SER A 628 -13.21 -31.23 13.15
CA SER A 628 -14.37 -30.47 13.65
C SER A 628 -15.40 -31.43 14.25
N SER A 629 -16.03 -31.09 15.37
CA SER A 629 -17.20 -31.81 15.91
C SER A 629 -18.49 -31.41 15.18
N GLY A 630 -18.58 -30.16 14.72
CA GLY A 630 -19.74 -29.59 14.05
C GLY A 630 -19.54 -29.26 12.57
N GLU A 631 -20.54 -28.59 11.98
CA GLU A 631 -20.60 -28.18 10.58
C GLU A 631 -19.71 -26.98 10.21
N THR A 632 -19.13 -26.30 11.20
CA THR A 632 -18.26 -25.13 11.00
C THR A 632 -17.02 -25.17 11.86
N LEU A 633 -15.86 -24.92 11.25
CA LEU A 633 -14.58 -24.78 11.92
C LEU A 633 -13.97 -23.42 11.58
N ASN A 634 -13.61 -22.65 12.62
CA ASN A 634 -12.99 -21.35 12.47
C ASN A 634 -11.48 -21.45 12.75
N LEU A 635 -10.68 -20.84 11.87
CA LEU A 635 -9.26 -20.63 12.05
C LEU A 635 -9.00 -19.12 12.02
N GLN A 636 -8.47 -18.56 13.10
CA GLN A 636 -8.25 -17.13 13.25
C GLN A 636 -6.78 -16.83 13.48
N LEU A 637 -6.17 -16.08 12.56
CA LEU A 637 -4.86 -15.47 12.75
C LEU A 637 -5.02 -14.16 13.52
N ILE A 638 -4.20 -13.97 14.54
CA ILE A 638 -4.08 -12.72 15.31
C ILE A 638 -2.60 -12.32 15.34
N VAL A 639 -2.28 -11.10 14.91
CA VAL A 639 -0.92 -10.53 14.91
C VAL A 639 -0.96 -9.21 15.66
N ASP A 640 -0.06 -9.03 16.64
CA ASP A 640 -0.02 -7.83 17.50
C ASP A 640 0.37 -6.58 16.70
N ASN A 641 -0.41 -5.51 16.86
CA ASN A 641 -0.26 -4.31 16.04
C ASN A 641 1.06 -3.55 16.28
N ALA A 642 1.65 -3.69 17.48
CA ALA A 642 2.84 -2.94 17.85
C ALA A 642 4.06 -3.29 16.97
N HIS A 643 4.07 -4.49 16.35
CA HIS A 643 5.11 -4.92 15.44
C HIS A 643 4.62 -5.55 14.13
N ALA A 644 3.31 -5.69 13.88
CA ALA A 644 2.79 -6.27 12.63
C ALA A 644 3.47 -5.64 11.38
N ALA A 645 3.52 -4.31 11.35
CA ALA A 645 4.14 -3.53 10.27
C ALA A 645 5.67 -3.60 10.24
N ALA A 646 6.35 -3.89 11.36
CA ALA A 646 7.82 -4.01 11.41
C ALA A 646 8.30 -5.43 11.06
N SER A 647 7.55 -6.45 11.49
CA SER A 647 7.90 -7.87 11.36
C SER A 647 7.43 -8.48 10.03
N TYR A 648 6.25 -8.10 9.54
CA TYR A 648 5.59 -8.83 8.43
C TYR A 648 5.27 -8.00 7.18
N PHE A 649 5.31 -6.67 7.25
CA PHE A 649 5.24 -5.84 6.04
C PHE A 649 6.45 -6.14 5.13
N LYS A 650 6.21 -6.26 3.81
CA LYS A 650 7.20 -6.69 2.81
C LYS A 650 7.88 -8.06 3.07
N ASN A 651 7.38 -8.88 4.01
CA ASN A 651 7.88 -10.23 4.24
C ASN A 651 7.26 -11.24 3.25
N PRO A 652 8.04 -11.92 2.38
CA PRO A 652 7.49 -12.82 1.37
C PRO A 652 7.08 -14.21 1.90
N SER A 653 7.46 -14.56 3.14
CA SER A 653 7.14 -15.87 3.72
C SER A 653 5.76 -15.88 4.41
N PRO A 654 4.94 -16.94 4.23
CA PRO A 654 3.68 -17.07 4.94
C PRO A 654 3.92 -17.34 6.43
N LEU A 655 3.10 -16.72 7.28
CA LEU A 655 3.12 -16.89 8.74
C LEU A 655 2.60 -18.27 9.15
N PHE A 656 1.76 -18.90 8.34
CA PHE A 656 1.36 -20.30 8.52
C PHE A 656 0.95 -20.95 7.19
N GLU A 657 1.05 -22.28 7.13
CA GLU A 657 0.49 -23.08 6.03
C GLU A 657 -0.36 -24.24 6.55
N ALA A 658 -1.54 -24.42 5.96
CA ALA A 658 -2.46 -25.49 6.30
C ALA A 658 -3.16 -26.11 5.06
N ARG A 659 -3.79 -27.26 5.27
CA ARG A 659 -4.71 -27.92 4.33
C ARG A 659 -6.01 -28.25 5.04
N TYR A 660 -7.12 -27.95 4.39
CA TYR A 660 -8.45 -28.38 4.81
C TYR A 660 -8.95 -29.51 3.91
N GLU A 661 -9.77 -30.39 4.48
CA GLU A 661 -10.45 -31.47 3.77
C GLU A 661 -11.83 -31.67 4.41
N PHE A 662 -12.88 -31.60 3.60
CA PHE A 662 -14.24 -31.89 4.03
C PHE A 662 -14.48 -33.41 3.90
N VAL A 663 -14.63 -34.07 5.04
CA VAL A 663 -14.83 -35.52 5.19
C VAL A 663 -16.12 -35.80 5.93
N HIS A 664 -16.46 -37.08 6.13
CA HIS A 664 -17.78 -37.50 6.57
C HIS A 664 -18.87 -37.12 5.56
N GLY A 665 -19.98 -37.83 5.53
CA GLY A 665 -20.97 -37.66 4.48
C GLY A 665 -22.29 -38.35 4.80
N PRO A 666 -23.30 -38.24 3.91
CA PRO A 666 -24.64 -38.76 4.15
C PRO A 666 -24.63 -40.27 4.49
N LEU A 667 -23.76 -41.05 3.82
CA LEU A 667 -23.60 -42.49 4.04
C LEU A 667 -23.02 -42.86 5.43
N CYS A 668 -22.46 -41.90 6.16
CA CYS A 668 -21.88 -42.11 7.49
C CYS A 668 -22.87 -41.86 8.63
N GLY A 669 -23.98 -41.13 8.40
CA GLY A 669 -24.88 -40.70 9.47
C GLY A 669 -24.26 -39.65 10.41
N PRO A 670 -24.80 -39.45 11.63
CA PRO A 670 -24.36 -38.39 12.55
C PRO A 670 -22.89 -38.55 13.00
N PRO A 671 -22.09 -37.46 13.08
CA PRO A 671 -20.65 -37.53 13.33
C PRO A 671 -20.25 -37.60 14.81
N VAL A 672 -21.11 -37.10 15.69
CA VAL A 672 -20.94 -37.15 17.15
C VAL A 672 -22.15 -37.90 17.70
N LEU A 673 -21.87 -38.91 18.53
CA LEU A 673 -22.87 -39.76 19.16
C LEU A 673 -22.83 -39.45 20.66
N ALA A 674 -23.89 -38.84 21.16
CA ALA A 674 -24.00 -38.47 22.57
C ALA A 674 -23.95 -39.69 23.48
N ALA A 675 -23.47 -39.52 24.70
CA ALA A 675 -23.40 -40.59 25.69
C ALA A 675 -24.80 -41.19 25.95
N ALA A 676 -24.95 -42.48 25.66
CA ALA A 676 -26.19 -43.23 25.75
C ALA A 676 -25.95 -44.62 26.36
N LEU A 677 -26.98 -45.18 27.00
CA LEU A 677 -26.94 -46.53 27.59
C LEU A 677 -26.72 -47.62 26.53
N ASP A 678 -27.27 -47.41 25.35
CA ASP A 678 -27.24 -48.30 24.20
C ASP A 678 -27.27 -47.47 22.91
N GLY A 679 -26.73 -48.02 21.84
CA GLY A 679 -26.82 -47.41 20.51
C GLY A 679 -26.09 -48.19 19.43
N GLU A 680 -26.30 -47.77 18.18
CA GLU A 680 -25.77 -48.44 16.99
C GLU A 680 -25.24 -47.46 15.93
N ILE A 681 -24.16 -47.88 15.27
CA ILE A 681 -23.61 -47.25 14.05
C ILE A 681 -23.89 -48.21 12.90
N VAL A 682 -24.72 -47.79 11.95
CA VAL A 682 -25.07 -48.56 10.75
C VAL A 682 -24.43 -47.91 9.53
N TYR A 683 -23.60 -48.67 8.81
CA TYR A 683 -22.99 -48.25 7.55
C TYR A 683 -23.34 -49.24 6.42
N PRO A 684 -23.79 -48.76 5.24
CA PRO A 684 -24.12 -47.37 4.91
C PRO A 684 -25.41 -46.88 5.56
N HIS A 685 -25.45 -45.61 5.95
CA HIS A 685 -26.67 -44.95 6.45
C HIS A 685 -27.58 -44.58 5.25
N LEU A 686 -28.65 -45.36 5.06
CA LEU A 686 -29.48 -45.34 3.84
C LEU A 686 -30.49 -44.17 3.76
N GLU A 687 -30.86 -43.57 4.90
CA GLU A 687 -31.90 -42.52 4.96
C GLU A 687 -31.51 -41.23 4.23
N ALA A 688 -30.21 -41.03 3.97
CA ALA A 688 -29.65 -39.85 3.32
C ALA A 688 -29.35 -40.03 1.81
N LEU A 689 -29.82 -41.12 1.18
CA LEU A 689 -29.64 -41.43 -0.24
C LEU A 689 -30.48 -40.55 -1.18
N GLY A 690 -30.16 -39.25 -1.23
CA GLY A 690 -30.75 -38.30 -2.17
C GLY A 690 -29.85 -37.14 -2.61
N TYR A 691 -28.64 -37.02 -2.05
CA TYR A 691 -27.82 -35.82 -2.20
C TYR A 691 -26.35 -36.13 -2.57
N THR A 692 -25.97 -35.77 -3.81
CA THR A 692 -24.61 -35.71 -4.40
C THR A 692 -23.94 -37.04 -4.79
N GLU A 693 -23.06 -36.96 -5.80
CA GLU A 693 -22.24 -38.09 -6.27
C GLU A 693 -21.19 -38.50 -5.21
N PRO A 694 -21.06 -39.81 -4.89
CA PRO A 694 -20.14 -40.29 -3.87
C PRO A 694 -18.66 -40.15 -4.31
N PRO A 695 -17.77 -39.66 -3.43
CA PRO A 695 -16.34 -39.53 -3.73
C PRO A 695 -15.67 -40.90 -3.85
N LYS A 696 -14.66 -41.03 -4.75
CA LYS A 696 -13.90 -42.28 -5.01
C LYS A 696 -13.43 -43.02 -3.74
N ARG A 697 -13.14 -42.28 -2.68
CA ARG A 697 -12.80 -42.77 -1.34
C ARG A 697 -13.70 -42.07 -0.33
N ILE A 698 -14.27 -42.82 0.60
CA ILE A 698 -15.08 -42.32 1.72
C ILE A 698 -14.24 -42.41 2.99
N GLN A 699 -14.30 -41.35 3.81
CA GLN A 699 -13.79 -41.34 5.17
C GLN A 699 -14.92 -40.92 6.12
N CYS A 700 -15.39 -41.85 6.94
CA CYS A 700 -16.32 -41.58 8.04
C CYS A 700 -15.53 -41.49 9.35
N ILE A 701 -15.91 -40.56 10.24
CA ILE A 701 -15.28 -40.34 11.54
C ILE A 701 -16.40 -40.11 12.56
N TRP A 702 -16.66 -41.12 13.39
CA TRP A 702 -17.60 -41.04 14.51
C TRP A 702 -16.81 -40.79 15.79
N ASP A 703 -17.27 -39.83 16.60
CA ASP A 703 -16.83 -39.68 17.99
C ASP A 703 -17.99 -40.08 18.91
N LEU A 704 -17.81 -41.15 19.68
CA LEU A 704 -18.77 -41.68 20.65
C LEU A 704 -18.43 -41.15 22.04
N GLU A 705 -19.28 -40.28 22.60
CA GLU A 705 -19.10 -39.71 23.94
C GLU A 705 -19.36 -40.74 25.05
N ILE A 706 -18.63 -40.62 26.15
CA ILE A 706 -18.57 -41.61 27.25
C ILE A 706 -19.01 -40.99 28.57
N GLU A 707 -19.83 -41.71 29.35
CA GLU A 707 -20.19 -41.33 30.72
C GLU A 707 -19.13 -41.83 31.73
N GLU A 708 -18.69 -40.96 32.66
CA GLU A 708 -17.52 -41.17 33.54
C GLU A 708 -17.55 -42.43 34.42
N LYS A 709 -18.73 -43.02 34.65
CA LYS A 709 -18.96 -44.11 35.63
C LYS A 709 -19.42 -45.42 34.98
N ARG A 710 -19.26 -45.56 33.66
CA ARG A 710 -19.67 -46.75 32.92
C ARG A 710 -18.50 -47.39 32.17
N ASP A 711 -18.46 -48.71 32.20
CA ASP A 711 -17.63 -49.49 31.30
C ASP A 711 -18.36 -49.61 29.96
N ILE A 712 -17.66 -49.60 28.82
CA ILE A 712 -18.28 -49.71 27.49
C ILE A 712 -17.98 -51.07 26.89
N TRP A 713 -19.03 -51.82 26.55
CA TRP A 713 -18.92 -52.97 25.67
C TRP A 713 -19.28 -52.54 24.24
N LEU A 714 -18.36 -52.73 23.30
CA LEU A 714 -18.52 -52.40 21.89
C LEU A 714 -18.35 -53.67 21.07
N HIS A 715 -19.32 -54.01 20.22
CA HIS A 715 -19.28 -55.24 19.42
C HIS A 715 -19.81 -55.02 18.00
N PHE A 716 -19.44 -55.93 17.09
CA PHE A 716 -19.92 -55.92 15.71
C PHE A 716 -21.11 -56.89 15.55
N ASP A 717 -22.32 -56.35 15.46
CA ASP A 717 -23.54 -57.11 15.12
C ASP A 717 -23.42 -57.78 13.75
N SER A 718 -22.86 -57.04 12.78
CA SER A 718 -22.59 -57.56 11.45
C SER A 718 -21.43 -56.81 10.81
N ILE A 719 -20.66 -57.52 10.00
CA ILE A 719 -19.54 -56.96 9.25
C ILE A 719 -19.32 -57.80 7.99
N LYS A 720 -19.34 -57.14 6.82
CA LYS A 720 -19.15 -57.75 5.51
C LYS A 720 -18.33 -56.82 4.62
N PHE A 721 -17.28 -57.37 4.02
CA PHE A 721 -16.49 -56.75 2.96
C PHE A 721 -16.62 -57.60 1.69
N ALA A 722 -16.55 -56.97 0.51
CA ALA A 722 -16.65 -57.68 -0.77
C ALA A 722 -15.38 -58.49 -1.11
N SER A 723 -14.21 -57.96 -0.76
CA SER A 723 -12.91 -58.64 -0.85
C SER A 723 -12.31 -58.89 0.54
N ARG A 724 -11.27 -59.74 0.57
CA ARG A 724 -10.39 -59.89 1.74
C ARG A 724 -9.39 -58.73 1.85
N HIS A 725 -9.02 -58.09 0.74
CA HIS A 725 -8.07 -56.97 0.76
C HIS A 725 -8.61 -55.76 1.53
N CYS A 726 -7.74 -55.08 2.28
CA CYS A 726 -8.10 -53.87 3.02
C CYS A 726 -8.47 -52.64 2.14
N ASP A 727 -8.34 -52.73 0.81
CA ASP A 727 -8.66 -51.65 -0.13
C ASP A 727 -10.17 -51.32 -0.20
N ASP A 728 -11.03 -52.32 0.03
CA ASP A 728 -12.49 -52.11 0.03
C ASP A 728 -12.94 -51.28 1.25
N GLY A 729 -12.26 -51.48 2.39
CA GLY A 729 -12.46 -50.72 3.61
C GLY A 729 -11.60 -51.19 4.79
N ASN A 730 -11.24 -50.24 5.66
CA ASN A 730 -10.58 -50.46 6.95
C ASN A 730 -11.30 -49.64 8.04
N ILE A 731 -11.63 -50.29 9.16
CA ILE A 731 -12.26 -49.70 10.34
C ILE A 731 -11.20 -49.61 11.43
N GLN A 732 -10.97 -48.42 11.98
CA GLN A 732 -9.97 -48.15 13.01
C GLN A 732 -10.64 -47.57 14.25
N ILE A 733 -10.42 -48.19 15.41
CA ILE A 733 -10.96 -47.74 16.70
C ILE A 733 -9.82 -47.14 17.52
N TYR A 734 -9.97 -45.90 17.96
CA TYR A 734 -9.03 -45.17 18.79
C TYR A 734 -9.66 -44.90 20.17
N LEU A 735 -8.97 -45.35 21.22
CA LEU A 735 -9.36 -45.07 22.60
C LEU A 735 -8.92 -43.65 23.02
N PRO A 736 -9.60 -43.03 24.00
CA PRO A 736 -9.16 -41.79 24.65
C PRO A 736 -7.64 -41.71 24.88
N GLY A 737 -7.02 -40.62 24.44
CA GLY A 737 -5.58 -40.38 24.61
C GLY A 737 -4.61 -41.28 23.83
N ARG A 738 -5.07 -42.32 23.09
CA ARG A 738 -4.19 -43.18 22.27
C ARG A 738 -4.07 -42.67 20.84
N ILE A 739 -2.83 -42.55 20.36
CA ILE A 739 -2.50 -42.08 18.99
C ILE A 739 -2.58 -43.23 17.97
N GLU A 740 -2.30 -44.45 18.41
CA GLU A 740 -2.38 -45.66 17.59
C GLU A 740 -3.78 -46.31 17.72
N PRO A 741 -4.30 -46.94 16.66
CA PRO A 741 -5.59 -47.61 16.73
C PRO A 741 -5.50 -48.81 17.66
N TYR A 742 -6.41 -48.90 18.62
CA TYR A 742 -6.58 -50.05 19.51
C TYR A 742 -6.97 -51.31 18.71
N LEU A 743 -7.79 -51.14 17.69
CA LEU A 743 -8.15 -52.19 16.74
C LEU A 743 -8.21 -51.63 15.32
N SER A 744 -7.71 -52.39 14.34
CA SER A 744 -7.89 -52.12 12.90
C SER A 744 -8.47 -53.37 12.23
N VAL A 745 -9.66 -53.25 11.65
CA VAL A 745 -10.41 -54.36 11.02
C VAL A 745 -10.58 -54.10 9.52
N CYS A 746 -10.13 -55.05 8.70
CA CYS A 746 -10.34 -55.08 7.26
C CYS A 746 -10.77 -56.49 6.82
N GLY A 747 -11.00 -56.73 5.53
CA GLY A 747 -11.51 -58.00 4.98
C GLY A 747 -10.71 -59.27 5.34
N GLU A 748 -9.41 -59.16 5.63
CA GLU A 748 -8.54 -60.27 6.05
C GLU A 748 -8.73 -60.63 7.55
N ASN A 749 -9.08 -59.64 8.38
CA ASN A 749 -9.03 -59.70 9.85
C ASN A 749 -10.42 -59.68 10.51
N VAL A 750 -11.49 -60.00 9.76
CA VAL A 750 -12.89 -59.92 10.24
C VAL A 750 -13.15 -60.83 11.45
N SER A 751 -12.41 -61.92 11.63
CA SER A 751 -12.50 -62.81 12.79
C SER A 751 -12.13 -62.11 14.12
N LEU A 752 -11.17 -61.18 14.10
CA LEU A 752 -10.75 -60.41 15.29
C LEU A 752 -11.85 -59.44 15.80
N ALA A 753 -12.85 -59.13 14.98
CA ALA A 753 -13.96 -58.25 15.35
C ALA A 753 -15.05 -58.93 16.19
N LYS A 754 -15.01 -60.26 16.36
CA LYS A 754 -16.03 -61.02 17.11
C LYS A 754 -15.83 -61.05 18.62
N GLU A 755 -14.62 -60.77 19.10
CA GLU A 755 -14.24 -60.89 20.51
C GLU A 755 -13.61 -59.60 21.01
N LEU A 756 -14.36 -58.50 20.91
CA LEU A 756 -13.99 -57.24 21.56
C LEU A 756 -14.25 -57.33 23.06
N PRO A 757 -13.24 -57.11 23.93
CA PRO A 757 -13.43 -57.11 25.37
C PRO A 757 -14.21 -55.87 25.83
N ILE A 758 -14.76 -55.95 27.05
CA ILE A 758 -15.38 -54.80 27.71
C ILE A 758 -14.29 -53.79 28.05
N LEU A 759 -14.40 -52.56 27.53
CA LEU A 759 -13.50 -51.46 27.81
C LEU A 759 -13.84 -50.86 29.17
N SER A 760 -12.96 -51.04 30.13
CA SER A 760 -13.19 -50.53 31.49
C SER A 760 -12.96 -49.02 31.60
N ALA A 761 -13.62 -48.37 32.56
CA ALA A 761 -13.43 -46.94 32.84
C ALA A 761 -11.94 -46.57 33.09
N GLY A 762 -11.16 -47.47 33.70
CA GLY A 762 -9.70 -47.30 33.85
C GLY A 762 -8.95 -47.23 32.52
N GLU A 763 -9.27 -48.10 31.56
CA GLU A 763 -8.67 -48.10 30.21
C GLU A 763 -9.11 -46.92 29.34
N LEU A 764 -10.29 -46.37 29.63
CA LEU A 764 -10.83 -45.13 29.05
C LEU A 764 -10.26 -43.86 29.71
N GLY A 765 -9.42 -44.01 30.73
CA GLY A 765 -8.60 -42.94 31.31
C GLY A 765 -9.16 -42.26 32.56
N PHE A 766 -10.21 -42.81 33.20
CA PHE A 766 -10.88 -42.16 34.33
C PHE A 766 -10.19 -42.34 35.70
N GLU A 767 -9.12 -43.14 35.81
CA GLU A 767 -8.46 -43.43 37.11
C GLU A 767 -7.23 -42.55 37.46
N SER A 768 -6.73 -41.67 36.58
CA SER A 768 -5.56 -40.80 36.88
C SER A 768 -5.93 -39.31 36.96
N LEU A 769 -6.30 -38.82 38.15
CA LEU A 769 -6.76 -37.43 38.36
C LEU A 769 -5.77 -36.51 39.11
N ASP A 770 -4.59 -36.99 39.50
CA ASP A 770 -3.63 -36.27 40.38
C ASP A 770 -2.33 -35.79 39.68
N ASP A 771 -2.42 -35.23 38.46
CA ASP A 771 -1.29 -34.53 37.82
C ASP A 771 -1.66 -33.09 37.42
N PRO A 772 -1.10 -32.05 38.08
CA PRO A 772 -1.46 -30.65 37.86
C PRO A 772 -1.14 -30.09 36.46
N LEU A 773 -0.35 -30.79 35.64
CA LEU A 773 0.01 -30.34 34.28
C LEU A 773 -1.03 -30.71 33.21
N VAL A 774 -2.19 -31.25 33.62
CA VAL A 774 -3.09 -32.02 32.76
C VAL A 774 -4.39 -31.27 32.40
N MET A 775 -4.39 -29.93 32.41
CA MET A 775 -5.49 -29.12 31.84
C MET A 775 -5.69 -29.32 30.32
N GLU A 776 -4.79 -30.03 29.62
CA GLU A 776 -5.01 -30.45 28.23
C GLU A 776 -5.76 -31.79 28.07
N LYS A 777 -6.16 -32.51 29.15
CA LYS A 777 -6.94 -33.77 29.06
C LYS A 777 -8.45 -33.68 29.34
N GLU A 778 -9.07 -32.50 29.26
CA GLU A 778 -10.53 -32.46 28.96
C GLU A 778 -10.84 -32.98 27.53
N LYS A 779 -9.80 -33.27 26.73
CA LYS A 779 -9.80 -33.16 25.27
C LYS A 779 -10.23 -34.39 24.46
N THR A 780 -10.44 -35.56 25.07
CA THR A 780 -11.11 -36.72 24.42
C THR A 780 -11.82 -37.62 25.44
N ARG A 781 -13.03 -37.29 25.87
CA ARG A 781 -13.95 -38.24 26.54
C ARG A 781 -14.80 -39.01 25.52
N SER A 782 -14.16 -39.44 24.43
CA SER A 782 -14.82 -40.12 23.33
C SER A 782 -13.96 -41.20 22.68
N ILE A 783 -14.60 -42.31 22.31
CA ILE A 783 -14.01 -43.34 21.45
C ILE A 783 -14.17 -42.86 20.01
N ARG A 784 -13.06 -42.76 19.27
CA ARG A 784 -13.06 -42.33 17.87
C ARG A 784 -13.01 -43.53 16.94
N ILE A 785 -14.05 -43.69 16.12
CA ILE A 785 -14.18 -44.76 15.14
C ILE A 785 -14.01 -44.16 13.74
N VAL A 786 -13.04 -44.64 12.99
CA VAL A 786 -12.69 -44.14 11.66
C VAL A 786 -12.87 -45.26 10.64
N PHE A 787 -13.75 -45.06 9.66
CA PHE A 787 -13.84 -45.94 8.49
C PHE A 787 -13.23 -45.24 7.27
N ILE A 788 -12.32 -45.94 6.58
CA ILE A 788 -11.70 -45.48 5.34
C ILE A 788 -11.93 -46.57 4.29
N GLY A 789 -12.68 -46.28 3.23
CA GLY A 789 -13.03 -47.27 2.22
C GLY A 789 -13.39 -46.69 0.85
N SER A 790 -13.82 -47.56 -0.05
CA SER A 790 -14.22 -47.17 -1.41
C SER A 790 -15.60 -46.51 -1.48
N ALA A 791 -15.86 -45.75 -2.56
CA ALA A 791 -17.11 -45.03 -2.80
C ALA A 791 -18.39 -45.88 -2.78
N SER A 792 -18.26 -47.16 -3.18
CA SER A 792 -19.39 -48.02 -3.52
C SER A 792 -19.99 -48.66 -2.26
N PRO A 793 -21.24 -48.35 -1.87
CA PRO A 793 -21.85 -48.88 -0.65
C PRO A 793 -21.98 -50.42 -0.65
N ALA A 794 -21.97 -51.03 -1.84
CA ALA A 794 -22.02 -52.48 -2.02
C ALA A 794 -20.74 -53.23 -1.61
N ARG A 795 -19.63 -52.54 -1.30
CA ARG A 795 -18.33 -53.17 -0.96
C ARG A 795 -18.05 -53.34 0.53
N ALA A 796 -18.72 -52.58 1.39
CA ALA A 796 -18.57 -52.69 2.84
C ALA A 796 -19.89 -52.35 3.53
N THR A 797 -20.40 -53.28 4.35
CA THR A 797 -21.59 -53.05 5.20
C THR A 797 -21.29 -53.55 6.60
N PHE A 798 -21.52 -52.72 7.61
CA PHE A 798 -21.30 -53.12 9.01
C PHE A 798 -22.27 -52.43 9.95
N LYS A 799 -22.48 -53.08 11.09
CA LYS A 799 -23.22 -52.57 12.23
C LYS A 799 -22.37 -52.76 13.48
N ILE A 800 -22.03 -51.65 14.13
CA ILE A 800 -21.35 -51.63 15.44
C ILE A 800 -22.40 -51.23 16.47
N ALA A 801 -22.57 -52.02 17.52
CA ALA A 801 -23.41 -51.68 18.67
C ALA A 801 -22.51 -51.39 19.88
N TRP A 802 -22.97 -50.51 20.76
CA TRP A 802 -22.33 -50.27 22.06
C TRP A 802 -23.36 -50.35 23.19
N THR A 803 -22.90 -50.75 24.38
CA THR A 803 -23.70 -50.81 25.61
C THR A 803 -22.88 -50.28 26.78
N GLY A 804 -23.45 -49.33 27.52
CA GLY A 804 -22.87 -48.76 28.74
C GLY A 804 -23.23 -49.59 29.97
N LEU A 805 -22.26 -50.35 30.45
CA LEU A 805 -22.36 -51.21 31.63
C LEU A 805 -22.07 -50.42 32.91
N TYR A 806 -22.77 -50.75 34.00
CA TYR A 806 -22.42 -50.22 35.32
C TYR A 806 -21.09 -50.82 35.79
N HIS A 807 -20.22 -50.00 36.37
CA HIS A 807 -18.93 -50.43 36.89
C HIS A 807 -19.12 -51.45 38.03
N LEU A 808 -18.78 -52.72 37.77
CA LEU A 808 -18.99 -53.81 38.72
C LEU A 808 -17.94 -53.76 39.85
N PRO A 809 -18.35 -53.90 41.13
CA PRO A 809 -17.41 -53.84 42.25
C PRO A 809 -16.38 -54.99 42.19
N LYS A 810 -15.11 -54.61 42.34
CA LYS A 810 -13.96 -55.54 42.36
C LYS A 810 -13.37 -55.62 43.77
N ASN A 811 -12.82 -56.78 44.11
CA ASN A 811 -12.00 -56.99 45.30
C ASN A 811 -10.71 -56.15 45.23
N SER A 812 -9.98 -56.04 46.35
CA SER A 812 -8.63 -55.43 46.40
C SER A 812 -7.63 -56.05 45.43
N ASP A 813 -7.93 -57.26 44.96
CA ASP A 813 -7.06 -58.10 44.14
C ASP A 813 -7.47 -58.05 42.65
N GLY A 814 -8.37 -57.13 42.27
CA GLY A 814 -8.81 -56.89 40.89
C GLY A 814 -9.87 -57.86 40.35
N THR A 815 -10.21 -58.92 41.10
CA THR A 815 -11.27 -59.88 40.75
C THR A 815 -12.67 -59.32 41.05
N LEU A 816 -13.68 -59.70 40.26
CA LEU A 816 -15.08 -59.31 40.52
C LEU A 816 -15.57 -59.82 41.89
N MET A 817 -16.33 -59.01 42.62
CA MET A 817 -16.95 -59.41 43.91
C MET A 817 -18.12 -60.40 43.70
N THR A 818 -17.80 -61.65 43.39
CA THR A 818 -18.80 -62.73 43.26
C THR A 818 -19.50 -63.09 44.57
N SER A 819 -18.90 -62.76 45.72
CA SER A 819 -19.45 -63.03 47.06
C SER A 819 -20.77 -62.28 47.35
N ARG A 820 -21.04 -61.13 46.72
CA ARG A 820 -22.32 -60.42 46.84
C ARG A 820 -23.42 -60.94 45.89
N LEU A 821 -23.09 -61.85 44.98
CA LEU A 821 -24.07 -62.45 44.06
C LEU A 821 -24.77 -63.69 44.67
N ILE A 822 -24.28 -64.20 45.81
CA ILE A 822 -24.80 -65.41 46.48
C ILE A 822 -25.03 -65.13 47.98
N GLU A 823 -26.05 -64.31 48.29
CA GLU A 823 -26.66 -64.27 49.63
C GLU A 823 -28.08 -64.82 49.56
N GLY A 824 -28.32 -65.99 50.17
CA GLY A 824 -29.59 -66.72 50.01
C GLY A 824 -29.79 -68.07 50.73
N GLY A 825 -28.80 -68.62 51.44
CA GLY A 825 -29.03 -69.58 52.53
C GLY A 825 -29.27 -71.08 52.22
N SER A 826 -28.46 -71.90 52.89
CA SER A 826 -28.73 -73.28 53.34
C SER A 826 -28.69 -74.46 52.36
N ALA A 827 -28.34 -75.61 52.94
CA ALA A 827 -28.02 -76.85 52.27
C ALA A 827 -29.23 -77.79 52.08
N ILE A 828 -29.14 -78.65 51.06
CA ILE A 828 -29.86 -79.93 50.87
C ILE A 828 -31.41 -79.87 50.82
N SER A 829 -31.96 -80.08 49.62
CA SER A 829 -32.99 -81.12 49.40
C SER A 829 -33.28 -81.35 47.90
N ASN A 830 -33.70 -82.58 47.55
CA ASN A 830 -34.05 -82.96 46.19
C ASN A 830 -35.45 -82.44 45.80
N SER A 831 -35.52 -81.45 44.90
CA SER A 831 -36.65 -81.28 43.96
C SER A 831 -36.29 -80.28 42.86
N GLY A 832 -36.58 -80.61 41.60
CA GLY A 832 -36.16 -79.79 40.46
C GLY A 832 -37.03 -78.56 40.21
N HIS A 833 -36.53 -77.39 40.58
CA HIS A 833 -36.86 -76.05 40.06
C HIS A 833 -35.78 -75.09 40.62
N GLY A 834 -35.16 -74.16 39.89
CA GLY A 834 -35.06 -73.94 38.45
C GLY A 834 -33.94 -72.92 38.24
N CYS A 835 -32.95 -73.21 37.39
CA CYS A 835 -31.88 -72.26 37.09
C CYS A 835 -32.29 -71.47 35.84
N ASP A 836 -32.62 -70.18 36.01
CA ASP A 836 -33.17 -69.35 34.94
C ASP A 836 -32.16 -69.07 33.81
N PHE A 837 -30.85 -69.14 34.10
CA PHE A 837 -29.79 -69.00 33.09
C PHE A 837 -28.50 -69.76 33.46
N ILE A 838 -27.99 -70.55 32.52
CA ILE A 838 -26.75 -71.36 32.66
C ILE A 838 -25.70 -70.78 31.71
N CYS A 839 -24.50 -70.46 32.23
CA CYS A 839 -23.38 -69.99 31.40
C CYS A 839 -22.68 -71.14 30.64
N PRO A 840 -22.26 -70.93 29.37
CA PRO A 840 -21.47 -71.91 28.62
C PRO A 840 -19.99 -71.86 29.03
N GLY A 841 -19.51 -72.98 29.57
CA GLY A 841 -18.16 -73.18 30.11
C GLY A 841 -18.18 -74.39 31.04
N GLU A 842 -17.00 -74.94 31.41
CA GLU A 842 -16.97 -76.07 32.35
C GLU A 842 -17.35 -75.62 33.77
N GLU A 843 -18.41 -76.25 34.29
CA GLU A 843 -18.92 -76.21 35.68
C GLU A 843 -19.70 -74.96 36.17
N ALA A 844 -20.96 -74.87 35.69
CA ALA A 844 -22.16 -74.65 36.51
C ALA A 844 -22.23 -73.42 37.46
N LEU A 845 -22.12 -72.21 36.90
CA LEU A 845 -22.60 -70.96 37.55
C LEU A 845 -24.02 -70.60 37.10
N CYS A 846 -24.87 -70.20 38.05
CA CYS A 846 -26.28 -69.83 37.85
C CYS A 846 -26.56 -68.41 38.37
N ILE A 847 -27.26 -67.57 37.60
CA ILE A 847 -27.51 -66.15 37.93
C ILE A 847 -29.01 -65.90 38.14
N PRO A 848 -29.44 -65.33 39.30
CA PRO A 848 -30.85 -64.99 39.54
C PRO A 848 -31.33 -63.80 38.70
N ALA A 849 -32.56 -63.88 38.17
CA ALA A 849 -33.14 -62.89 37.24
C ALA A 849 -33.14 -61.42 37.72
N ARG A 850 -33.10 -61.16 39.04
CA ARG A 850 -33.01 -59.80 39.63
C ARG A 850 -31.71 -59.05 39.31
N LEU A 851 -30.69 -59.74 38.79
CA LEU A 851 -29.38 -59.17 38.44
C LEU A 851 -29.22 -58.91 36.92
N ILE A 852 -30.28 -59.11 36.13
CA ILE A 852 -30.28 -58.92 34.67
C ILE A 852 -31.09 -57.66 34.32
N CYS A 853 -30.40 -56.58 33.97
CA CYS A 853 -31.02 -55.32 33.53
C CYS A 853 -30.45 -54.86 32.18
N ASN A 854 -30.79 -55.59 31.10
CA ASN A 854 -30.85 -55.15 29.69
C ASN A 854 -31.00 -56.29 28.66
N GLY A 855 -30.93 -57.57 29.08
CA GLY A 855 -31.34 -58.70 28.23
C GLY A 855 -30.30 -59.18 27.20
N VAL A 856 -29.01 -58.94 27.46
CA VAL A 856 -27.90 -59.50 26.66
C VAL A 856 -27.05 -60.45 27.52
N ILE A 857 -26.38 -61.41 26.86
CA ILE A 857 -25.73 -62.58 27.46
C ILE A 857 -24.46 -62.17 28.24
N ASN A 858 -24.55 -62.09 29.57
CA ASN A 858 -23.43 -61.83 30.46
C ASN A 858 -22.87 -63.12 31.05
N CYS A 859 -21.86 -63.70 30.41
CA CYS A 859 -21.00 -64.73 31.00
C CYS A 859 -19.53 -64.28 30.86
N PRO A 860 -18.74 -64.18 31.95
CA PRO A 860 -17.40 -63.59 31.90
C PRO A 860 -16.40 -64.54 31.23
N ASN A 861 -15.74 -64.06 30.17
CA ASN A 861 -14.55 -64.72 29.64
C ASN A 861 -13.30 -64.22 30.40
N ILE A 862 -12.47 -65.14 30.90
CA ILE A 862 -11.30 -64.82 31.74
C ILE A 862 -10.04 -64.88 30.88
N THR A 863 -9.51 -63.72 30.48
CA THR A 863 -8.19 -63.64 29.80
C THR A 863 -7.34 -62.46 30.29
N SER A 864 -6.76 -62.57 31.49
CA SER A 864 -5.42 -62.04 31.79
C SER A 864 -4.89 -62.57 33.12
N SER A 865 -4.00 -63.57 33.06
CA SER A 865 -3.30 -64.08 34.24
C SER A 865 -2.04 -63.26 34.52
N GLU A 866 -2.16 -62.10 35.15
CA GLU A 866 -0.99 -61.38 35.70
C GLU A 866 -1.34 -60.70 37.04
N ARG A 867 -0.76 -61.22 38.13
CA ARG A 867 -0.94 -60.67 39.49
C ARG A 867 0.01 -59.49 39.71
N LYS A 868 -0.53 -58.32 40.03
CA LYS A 868 0.21 -57.28 40.78
C LYS A 868 -0.25 -57.27 42.23
N PHE A 869 0.71 -57.38 43.15
CA PHE A 869 0.48 -57.23 44.59
C PHE A 869 0.61 -55.75 44.96
N TRP A 870 -0.39 -55.21 45.64
CA TRP A 870 -0.34 -53.90 46.29
C TRP A 870 0.17 -54.04 47.72
N THR A 871 0.78 -53.00 48.26
CA THR A 871 1.36 -52.99 49.61
C THR A 871 0.36 -52.55 50.68
N ALA A 872 0.64 -52.88 51.95
CA ALA A 872 -0.27 -52.58 53.06
C ALA A 872 -0.47 -51.07 53.32
N GLU A 873 0.47 -50.21 52.90
CA GLU A 873 0.39 -48.77 53.09
C GLU A 873 -0.61 -48.10 52.11
N GLU A 874 -0.71 -48.61 50.88
CA GLU A 874 -1.69 -48.14 49.87
C GLU A 874 -3.14 -48.48 50.27
N LYS A 875 -3.32 -49.50 51.11
CA LYS A 875 -4.64 -49.90 51.63
C LYS A 875 -5.15 -48.93 52.70
N ASN A 876 -4.29 -48.54 53.65
CA ASN A 876 -4.64 -47.61 54.72
C ASN A 876 -4.86 -46.17 54.22
N ALA A 877 -4.15 -45.75 53.16
CA ALA A 877 -4.32 -44.43 52.56
C ALA A 877 -5.72 -44.22 51.93
N ARG A 878 -6.36 -45.30 51.46
CA ARG A 878 -7.70 -45.25 50.84
C ARG A 878 -8.83 -45.15 51.87
N GLU A 879 -8.68 -45.75 53.05
CA GLU A 879 -9.72 -45.70 54.09
C GLU A 879 -9.86 -44.27 54.67
N ALA A 880 -8.73 -43.59 54.90
CA ALA A 880 -8.71 -42.21 55.42
C ALA A 880 -9.34 -41.17 54.47
N TYR A 881 -9.38 -41.43 53.17
CA TYR A 881 -9.94 -40.51 52.16
C TYR A 881 -11.48 -40.49 52.16
N SER A 882 -12.11 -41.56 52.69
CA SER A 882 -13.58 -41.66 52.78
C SER A 882 -14.16 -40.76 53.89
N GLU A 883 -13.46 -40.59 55.01
CA GLU A 883 -13.91 -39.73 56.12
C GLU A 883 -13.88 -38.23 55.77
N ASP A 884 -12.85 -37.75 55.05
CA ASP A 884 -12.78 -36.32 54.70
C ASP A 884 -13.85 -35.92 53.68
N SER A 885 -14.24 -36.84 52.80
CA SER A 885 -15.32 -36.66 51.83
C SER A 885 -16.68 -36.42 52.50
N LEU A 886 -16.96 -37.12 53.62
CA LEU A 886 -18.18 -36.95 54.40
C LEU A 886 -18.18 -35.67 55.25
N ARG A 887 -17.01 -35.19 55.70
CA ARG A 887 -16.88 -33.88 56.37
C ARG A 887 -17.19 -32.71 55.46
N ARG A 888 -16.79 -32.76 54.19
CA ARG A 888 -17.00 -31.65 53.23
C ARG A 888 -18.45 -31.46 52.78
N LEU A 889 -19.32 -32.46 52.97
CA LEU A 889 -20.72 -32.43 52.53
C LEU A 889 -21.71 -31.94 53.61
N GLY A 890 -21.27 -31.67 54.84
CA GLY A 890 -22.05 -30.90 55.82
C GLY A 890 -23.25 -31.59 56.49
N TYR A 891 -23.42 -32.90 56.33
CA TYR A 891 -24.59 -33.65 56.82
C TYR A 891 -24.54 -34.12 58.29
N LEU A 892 -23.75 -33.46 59.17
CA LEU A 892 -23.57 -33.93 60.56
C LEU A 892 -24.70 -33.53 61.53
N ASP A 893 -25.48 -32.49 61.23
CA ASP A 893 -26.43 -31.89 62.18
C ASP A 893 -27.88 -32.42 62.11
N LEU A 894 -28.21 -33.36 61.20
CA LEU A 894 -29.61 -33.75 60.94
C LEU A 894 -30.04 -35.14 61.45
N LEU A 895 -29.15 -35.95 62.04
CA LEU A 895 -29.47 -37.33 62.44
C LEU A 895 -28.98 -37.68 63.86
N SER A 896 -29.78 -37.30 64.84
CA SER A 896 -29.63 -37.79 66.21
C SER A 896 -30.06 -39.26 66.34
N GLY A 897 -29.09 -40.16 66.52
CA GLY A 897 -29.30 -41.42 67.25
C GLY A 897 -29.70 -42.68 66.45
N ILE A 898 -29.14 -42.92 65.27
CA ILE A 898 -29.21 -44.22 64.58
C ILE A 898 -27.79 -44.69 64.24
N ALA A 899 -27.48 -45.97 64.45
CA ALA A 899 -26.16 -46.54 64.21
C ALA A 899 -25.87 -46.70 62.70
N LEU A 900 -24.72 -46.19 62.24
CA LEU A 900 -24.29 -46.35 60.84
C LEU A 900 -23.95 -47.82 60.55
N GLY A 901 -24.76 -48.44 59.69
CA GLY A 901 -24.60 -49.83 59.24
C GLY A 901 -25.66 -50.26 58.21
N GLN A 902 -26.80 -49.55 58.16
CA GLN A 902 -27.85 -49.73 57.15
C GLN A 902 -28.38 -48.38 56.68
N LEU A 903 -27.71 -47.75 55.70
CA LEU A 903 -28.23 -46.70 54.83
C LEU A 903 -27.21 -46.43 53.71
N HIS A 904 -27.54 -46.90 52.51
CA HIS A 904 -26.88 -46.58 51.24
C HIS A 904 -27.98 -46.18 50.23
N ASP A 905 -27.61 -45.61 49.09
CA ASP A 905 -28.52 -45.06 48.06
C ASP A 905 -29.43 -46.11 47.36
N GLU A 906 -29.50 -47.34 47.88
CA GLU A 906 -30.23 -48.50 47.34
C GLU A 906 -31.30 -49.04 48.31
N ALA A 907 -31.95 -48.17 49.09
CA ALA A 907 -33.08 -48.57 49.93
C ALA A 907 -34.27 -49.10 49.07
N PRO A 908 -34.76 -50.34 49.28
CA PRO A 908 -35.75 -50.96 48.37
C PRO A 908 -37.10 -50.23 48.25
N GLU A 909 -37.44 -49.37 49.22
CA GLU A 909 -38.70 -48.63 49.25
C GLU A 909 -38.83 -47.60 48.13
N LEU A 910 -37.73 -47.14 47.53
CA LEU A 910 -37.73 -46.25 46.36
C LEU A 910 -38.05 -46.97 45.04
N CYS A 911 -37.93 -48.31 44.97
CA CYS A 911 -38.28 -49.09 43.78
C CYS A 911 -39.75 -49.56 43.76
N ALA A 912 -40.51 -49.36 44.84
CA ALA A 912 -41.92 -49.74 44.93
C ALA A 912 -42.89 -48.76 44.23
N GLY A 913 -42.42 -47.57 43.80
CA GLY A 913 -43.25 -46.56 43.12
C GLY A 913 -43.39 -46.71 41.60
N ALA A 914 -42.49 -47.45 40.94
CA ALA A 914 -42.34 -47.42 39.47
C ALA A 914 -42.93 -48.65 38.75
N ARG A 915 -43.84 -49.41 39.39
CA ARG A 915 -44.45 -50.61 38.78
C ARG A 915 -45.95 -50.75 39.03
N SER A 916 -46.68 -49.64 38.97
CA SER A 916 -48.16 -49.62 38.92
C SER A 916 -48.71 -48.59 37.94
N GLN A 917 -48.40 -48.73 36.64
CA GLN A 917 -49.26 -48.24 35.54
C GLN A 917 -48.86 -48.84 34.18
N ARG A 918 -49.19 -50.12 33.98
CA ARG A 918 -49.35 -50.71 32.63
C ARG A 918 -50.47 -51.75 32.65
N GLY A 919 -51.69 -51.25 32.79
CA GLY A 919 -52.91 -52.08 32.83
C GLY A 919 -54.15 -51.20 32.91
N GLY A 920 -54.83 -51.03 31.77
CA GLY A 920 -56.07 -50.27 31.64
C GLY A 920 -55.87 -48.77 31.38
N ASP A 921 -56.08 -48.35 30.12
CA ASP A 921 -57.15 -47.40 29.83
C ASP A 921 -57.41 -47.31 28.31
N TRP A 922 -58.53 -47.88 27.89
CA TRP A 922 -59.19 -47.53 26.63
C TRP A 922 -59.88 -46.17 26.82
N LEU A 923 -59.31 -45.05 26.33
CA LEU A 923 -60.06 -43.81 26.02
C LEU A 923 -59.24 -42.73 25.26
N ALA A 924 -58.31 -43.14 24.40
CA ALA A 924 -57.46 -42.21 23.62
C ALA A 924 -57.98 -41.71 22.22
N PRO A 925 -59.28 -41.77 21.81
CA PRO A 925 -59.73 -41.18 20.54
C PRO A 925 -60.66 -39.95 20.66
N VAL A 926 -60.67 -39.22 21.80
CA VAL A 926 -61.63 -38.09 22.00
C VAL A 926 -60.98 -36.70 22.09
N LEU A 927 -59.76 -36.57 22.64
CA LEU A 927 -59.12 -35.24 22.82
C LEU A 927 -58.42 -34.70 21.55
N GLY A 928 -58.08 -35.54 20.57
CA GLY A 928 -57.53 -35.10 19.29
C GLY A 928 -58.54 -34.40 18.37
N ALA A 929 -59.83 -34.75 18.48
CA ALA A 929 -60.89 -34.21 17.63
C ALA A 929 -61.27 -32.77 17.99
N VAL A 930 -61.27 -32.42 19.28
CA VAL A 930 -61.69 -31.08 19.75
C VAL A 930 -60.68 -30.00 19.35
N LEU A 931 -59.37 -30.30 19.39
CA LEU A 931 -58.32 -29.34 19.00
C LEU A 931 -58.31 -29.07 17.49
N ALA A 932 -58.58 -30.09 16.66
CA ALA A 932 -58.67 -29.94 15.21
C ALA A 932 -59.88 -29.06 14.79
N ILE A 933 -61.03 -29.21 15.46
CA ILE A 933 -62.24 -28.41 15.19
C ILE A 933 -62.04 -26.94 15.59
N ALA A 934 -61.34 -26.66 16.71
CA ALA A 934 -61.03 -25.30 17.14
C ALA A 934 -60.11 -24.56 16.14
N ILE A 935 -59.11 -25.24 15.58
CA ILE A 935 -58.19 -24.66 14.58
C ILE A 935 -58.90 -24.44 13.23
N GLY A 936 -59.78 -25.37 12.83
CA GLY A 936 -60.61 -25.22 11.63
C GLY A 936 -61.60 -24.04 11.68
N ALA A 937 -62.21 -23.79 12.84
CA ALA A 937 -63.13 -22.65 13.02
C ALA A 937 -62.42 -21.29 12.88
N CYS A 938 -61.19 -21.16 13.42
CA CYS A 938 -60.38 -19.95 13.27
C CYS A 938 -59.97 -19.68 11.80
N ALA A 939 -59.67 -20.74 11.03
CA ALA A 939 -59.35 -20.61 9.61
C ALA A 939 -60.54 -20.14 8.75
N LEU A 940 -61.75 -20.64 9.03
CA LEU A 940 -62.98 -20.22 8.34
C LEU A 940 -63.37 -18.77 8.65
N ALA A 941 -63.16 -18.30 9.89
CA ALA A 941 -63.39 -16.90 10.25
C ALA A 941 -62.43 -15.93 9.52
N ALA A 942 -61.19 -16.34 9.26
CA ALA A 942 -60.24 -15.57 8.45
C ALA A 942 -60.64 -15.55 6.96
N ALA A 943 -61.07 -16.69 6.41
CA ALA A 943 -61.54 -16.78 5.02
C ALA A 943 -62.79 -15.93 4.75
N TRP A 944 -63.74 -15.87 5.69
CA TRP A 944 -64.95 -15.04 5.54
C TRP A 944 -64.61 -13.54 5.42
N ARG A 945 -63.62 -13.04 6.19
CA ARG A 945 -63.18 -11.64 6.11
C ARG A 945 -62.49 -11.27 4.78
N LEU A 946 -61.92 -12.24 4.07
CA LEU A 946 -61.31 -12.03 2.75
C LEU A 946 -62.30 -12.11 1.58
N CYS A 947 -63.45 -12.79 1.73
CA CYS A 947 -64.44 -12.91 0.66
C CYS A 947 -65.40 -11.71 0.51
N CYS A 948 -65.49 -10.81 1.50
CA CYS A 948 -66.43 -9.67 1.47
C CYS A 948 -65.85 -8.36 0.89
N ARG A 949 -64.84 -8.40 0.02
CA ARG A 949 -64.36 -7.23 -0.74
C ARG A 949 -64.00 -7.59 -2.19
N LYS A 950 -64.93 -7.36 -3.12
CA LYS A 950 -64.66 -7.41 -4.57
C LYS A 950 -65.59 -6.50 -5.38
N ARG A 951 -65.03 -5.95 -6.48
CA ARG A 951 -65.59 -5.03 -7.51
C ARG A 951 -65.75 -3.56 -7.06
N SER A 952 -65.41 -2.55 -7.88
CA SER A 952 -64.80 -2.46 -9.24
C SER A 952 -64.61 -0.96 -9.62
N PRO A 953 -64.16 -0.55 -10.84
CA PRO A 953 -62.95 -0.89 -11.62
C PRO A 953 -62.23 0.38 -12.24
N ASP A 954 -61.30 0.15 -13.18
CA ASP A 954 -60.73 1.07 -14.21
C ASP A 954 -59.87 2.29 -13.73
N GLU A 955 -58.89 2.84 -14.47
CA GLU A 955 -58.40 2.61 -15.85
C GLU A 955 -56.87 2.93 -15.99
N GLU A 956 -56.34 2.88 -17.23
CA GLU A 956 -54.94 2.84 -17.69
C GLU A 956 -53.99 4.02 -17.34
N SER A 957 -52.67 3.75 -17.42
CA SER A 957 -51.68 4.73 -17.88
C SER A 957 -50.56 4.06 -18.69
N LEU A 958 -50.34 4.52 -19.93
CA LEU A 958 -49.34 4.01 -20.88
C LEU A 958 -47.88 4.32 -20.50
N ASP A 959 -46.97 3.61 -21.19
CA ASP A 959 -45.52 3.85 -21.24
C ASP A 959 -45.13 5.30 -21.60
N TYR A 960 -44.05 5.82 -20.99
CA TYR A 960 -42.82 6.23 -21.69
C TYR A 960 -41.65 6.50 -20.72
#